data_AF-D3D2F2-F1
#
_entry.id   AF-D3D2F2-F1
#
_cell.length_a   1.000
_cell.length_b   1.000
_cell.length_c   1.000
_cell.angle_alpha   90.00
_cell.angle_beta   90.00
_cell.angle_gamma   90.00
#
_symmetry.space_group_name_H-M   'P 1'
#
loop_
_entity.id
_entity.type
_entity.pdbx_description
1 polymer ?
#
loop_
_entity_poly.entity_id
_entity_poly.type
_entity_poly.pdbx_seq_one_letter_code
_entity_poly.pdbx_strand_id
1 'polypeptide(L)'
;MTGGDAEHTDEFDEGTTQEIRLAVVMTGGASLAVWMGGVAREINLLTAARAHQDDPAVAGARGWSATDTAVATRWAALLAALDLEVSVDVLAGASAGGINVALLGYANVQDTDLGPLRDLWIQLGSLRELMRRPDAHSFPSLLRGDEVMLPALRSALQSLDPHPGASTPVSNHGPRAHSARPIRPTSVFITTTILRGETSRWPDDLGGLVRDRDHRGLFVFGEDDLADPEGAARLALAARASAAFPGAFEPAYIPVRNSPDSAHPDMADHVNAAGDFHGSDGGILVNRPLGPALQEIFDRPTRGRQVRRVLTYVVPAPNPPADAANAADAADEPADRSPPSAVDTLLGALSAALNQSISTDLRRIRAHNEAVRGLRTSRRRLARLAPAGGPRLADQDVYTTYRAQIADRAADLVLDTFDRIVIDSLTAPTPPEAIPSDAARRLADARGRAELRLAAVNAATGEFPDRLPGARDLGELWRLGRPAVDAVKGTLISMINEGYVLTTDPDERRALSAIARGVHGAVVAPREQAGAQLLPLPSTPANRGAFTVVRHTLRDLAGASSDAVVAEAARRWLRGAGDAQTSRTDLTLAWSTLSSLAESLRGLLDRIVARSGNDDGNSNSNSNTDGDGDGDGGGAPGDRPRTAGAGGRLVSAALLAPPPPRGRRTGLSLAARRQRAAQGLRDFIGYLPADRERAAIALLDLHLVTRTLTGADVIDQPVELVQVSSDIRCDLDPARSDAHHKLTGLALGSFGAFAKSSWRANDWMWGRLDGAAWLVRILLDPRRLVWLRDLAVERADGDPAAGESWLAGFVAVLSTIASTPVTAPVLAELAWLDDPGAPVPPLLPETAAWVAAGIQREIAAGELVSVAAAVRADIKETGAAVGRNREFLDAVPTKAAGAAGAAGAAGAAG
;
A
#
# COMPACT_ATOMS: atom_id res chain seq x y z
N MET A 1 -14.26 -35.17 34.10
CA MET A 1 -13.50 -35.44 32.86
C MET A 1 -14.34 -34.92 31.70
N THR A 2 -14.17 -33.64 31.43
CA THR A 2 -14.80 -32.86 30.34
C THR A 2 -13.69 -31.89 29.94
N GLY A 3 -12.96 -32.21 28.89
CA GLY A 3 -11.88 -31.38 28.38
C GLY A 3 -12.48 -30.25 27.57
N GLY A 4 -12.17 -29.02 27.96
CA GLY A 4 -12.57 -27.81 27.24
C GLY A 4 -11.75 -27.69 25.95
N ASP A 5 -12.47 -27.53 24.85
CA ASP A 5 -11.92 -27.03 23.61
C ASP A 5 -11.56 -25.55 23.81
N ALA A 6 -10.33 -25.21 23.43
CA ALA A 6 -9.85 -23.84 23.44
C ALA A 6 -10.53 -23.04 22.31
N GLU A 7 -11.65 -22.40 22.62
CA GLU A 7 -12.12 -21.22 21.90
C GLU A 7 -11.04 -20.13 22.00
N HIS A 8 -10.25 -19.97 20.94
CA HIS A 8 -9.35 -18.83 20.78
C HIS A 8 -10.19 -17.58 20.49
N THR A 9 -10.46 -16.80 21.53
CA THR A 9 -10.50 -15.32 21.59
C THR A 9 -10.90 -14.56 20.31
N ASP A 10 -12.08 -14.85 19.77
CA ASP A 10 -12.85 -13.90 18.93
C ASP A 10 -14.03 -13.30 19.73
N GLU A 11 -14.14 -13.64 21.01
CA GLU A 11 -15.07 -13.03 21.95
C GLU A 11 -14.53 -11.68 22.46
N PHE A 12 -15.33 -10.62 22.25
CA PHE A 12 -15.17 -9.23 22.76
C PHE A 12 -14.33 -8.25 21.95
N ASP A 13 -14.49 -8.17 20.62
CA ASP A 13 -14.26 -6.88 19.95
C ASP A 13 -15.54 -6.01 20.06
N GLU A 14 -15.49 -4.95 20.88
CA GLU A 14 -16.58 -3.96 21.03
C GLU A 14 -16.89 -3.20 19.72
N GLY A 15 -16.17 -3.46 18.61
CA GLY A 15 -16.31 -2.78 17.32
C GLY A 15 -15.72 -1.37 17.33
N THR A 16 -14.91 -1.08 18.34
CA THR A 16 -14.28 0.19 18.64
C THR A 16 -12.90 0.31 18.00
N THR A 17 -12.20 -0.82 17.86
CA THR A 17 -10.85 -0.89 17.31
C THR A 17 -10.82 -0.52 15.83
N GLN A 18 -9.88 0.34 15.45
CA GLN A 18 -9.64 0.72 14.06
C GLN A 18 -8.45 -0.07 13.50
N GLU A 19 -8.62 -0.62 12.30
CA GLU A 19 -7.57 -1.31 11.56
C GLU A 19 -6.92 -0.33 10.57
N ILE A 20 -5.60 -0.16 10.65
CA ILE A 20 -4.78 0.60 9.71
C ILE A 20 -4.11 -0.37 8.75
N ARG A 21 -4.39 -0.20 7.46
CA ARG A 21 -3.86 -1.02 6.38
C ARG A 21 -2.84 -0.26 5.57
N LEU A 22 -1.61 -0.74 5.60
CA LEU A 22 -0.49 -0.13 4.91
C LEU A 22 -0.32 -0.76 3.53
N ALA A 23 -0.45 0.08 2.51
CA ALA A 23 0.06 -0.21 1.18
C ALA A 23 1.44 0.44 1.04
N VAL A 24 2.51 -0.34 0.90
CA VAL A 24 3.88 0.18 0.91
C VAL A 24 4.46 0.15 -0.49
N VAL A 25 4.92 1.30 -0.96
CA VAL A 25 5.65 1.42 -2.23
C VAL A 25 7.09 1.83 -1.92
N MET A 26 8.06 1.01 -2.30
CA MET A 26 9.48 1.31 -2.11
C MET A 26 10.15 1.62 -3.44
N THR A 27 10.76 2.81 -3.54
CA THR A 27 11.42 3.24 -4.78
C THR A 27 12.80 2.60 -4.95
N GLY A 28 13.43 2.86 -6.10
CA GLY A 28 14.84 2.59 -6.26
C GLY A 28 15.74 3.59 -5.56
N GLY A 29 17.03 3.27 -5.50
CA GLY A 29 18.04 4.14 -4.89
C GLY A 29 19.41 3.50 -4.65
N ALA A 30 19.79 2.47 -5.42
CA ALA A 30 21.04 1.73 -5.26
C ALA A 30 21.32 1.35 -3.78
N SER A 31 22.31 1.97 -3.13
CA SER A 31 22.70 1.64 -1.75
C SER A 31 21.73 2.16 -0.68
N LEU A 32 20.82 3.07 -1.03
CA LEU A 32 19.74 3.54 -0.15
C LEU A 32 18.71 2.44 0.17
N ALA A 33 18.81 1.28 -0.50
CA ALA A 33 18.08 0.08 -0.15
C ALA A 33 18.33 -0.39 1.29
N VAL A 34 19.50 -0.08 1.86
CA VAL A 34 19.83 -0.38 3.26
C VAL A 34 18.96 0.43 4.22
N TRP A 35 18.76 1.72 3.94
CA TRP A 35 17.83 2.57 4.71
C TRP A 35 16.39 2.09 4.56
N MET A 36 15.95 1.74 3.33
CA MET A 36 14.62 1.14 3.11
C MET A 36 14.44 -0.17 3.88
N GLY A 37 15.50 -0.97 4.02
CA GLY A 37 15.51 -2.18 4.83
C GLY A 37 15.26 -1.90 6.32
N GLY A 38 15.84 -0.83 6.85
CA GLY A 38 15.53 -0.34 8.20
C GLY A 38 14.07 0.07 8.37
N VAL A 39 13.48 0.74 7.37
CA VAL A 39 12.04 1.06 7.36
C VAL A 39 11.18 -0.21 7.32
N ALA A 40 11.54 -1.18 6.48
CA ALA A 40 10.86 -2.47 6.39
C ALA A 40 10.91 -3.25 7.71
N ARG A 41 12.04 -3.18 8.44
CA ARG A 41 12.20 -3.76 9.77
C ARG A 41 11.21 -3.19 10.77
N GLU A 42 11.05 -1.87 10.81
CA GLU A 42 10.11 -1.23 11.74
C GLU A 42 8.65 -1.53 11.40
N ILE A 43 8.30 -1.65 10.11
CA ILE A 43 6.97 -2.11 9.69
C ILE A 43 6.73 -3.55 10.18
N ASN A 44 7.72 -4.45 10.03
CA ASN A 44 7.63 -5.82 10.53
C ASN A 44 7.45 -5.87 12.06
N LEU A 45 8.19 -5.07 12.82
CA LEU A 45 8.02 -4.99 14.28
C LEU A 45 6.66 -4.43 14.70
N LEU A 46 6.21 -3.34 14.07
CA LEU A 46 4.92 -2.72 14.36
C LEU A 46 3.75 -3.70 14.15
N THR A 47 3.75 -4.40 13.02
CA THR A 47 2.68 -5.35 12.67
C THR A 47 2.70 -6.62 13.53
N ALA A 48 3.79 -6.89 14.25
CA ALA A 48 3.93 -8.01 15.17
C ALA A 48 3.75 -7.63 16.65
N ALA A 49 3.72 -6.32 16.96
CA ALA A 49 3.81 -5.81 18.32
C ALA A 49 2.66 -6.28 19.24
N ARG A 50 1.42 -6.34 18.73
CA ARG A 50 0.26 -6.72 19.53
C ARG A 50 0.26 -8.21 19.89
N ALA A 51 0.58 -9.07 18.93
CA ALA A 51 0.78 -10.51 19.17
C ALA A 51 1.90 -10.78 20.20
N HIS A 52 2.94 -9.95 20.22
CA HIS A 52 4.00 -10.04 21.23
C HIS A 52 3.52 -9.69 22.65
N GLN A 53 2.59 -8.75 22.80
CA GLN A 53 2.04 -8.37 24.11
C GLN A 53 1.08 -9.45 24.65
N ASP A 54 0.29 -10.06 23.77
CA ASP A 54 -0.75 -11.03 24.15
C ASP A 54 -0.16 -12.42 24.47
N ASP A 55 0.92 -12.84 23.77
CA ASP A 55 1.60 -14.11 24.02
C ASP A 55 3.15 -13.97 24.01
N PRO A 56 3.78 -13.85 25.19
CA PRO A 56 5.24 -13.80 25.32
C PRO A 56 5.97 -15.07 24.85
N ALA A 57 5.31 -16.22 24.73
CA ALA A 57 5.91 -17.43 24.19
C ALA A 57 6.05 -17.34 22.65
N VAL A 58 5.07 -16.73 21.97
CA VAL A 58 5.16 -16.41 20.54
C VAL A 58 6.26 -15.39 20.27
N ALA A 59 6.44 -14.42 21.18
CA ALA A 59 7.57 -13.49 21.14
C ALA A 59 8.93 -14.18 21.21
N GLY A 60 9.11 -15.10 22.16
CA GLY A 60 10.34 -15.90 22.30
C GLY A 60 10.63 -16.76 21.06
N ALA A 61 9.59 -17.25 20.38
CA ALA A 61 9.70 -18.03 19.16
C ALA A 61 10.15 -17.22 17.92
N ARG A 62 10.00 -15.88 17.92
CA ARG A 62 10.45 -15.01 16.82
C ARG A 62 11.94 -14.65 16.88
N GLY A 63 12.64 -14.98 17.97
CA GLY A 63 14.09 -14.74 18.09
C GLY A 63 14.49 -13.27 18.14
N TRP A 64 13.61 -12.38 18.60
CA TRP A 64 13.89 -10.94 18.69
C TRP A 64 15.06 -10.61 19.60
N SER A 65 15.85 -9.62 19.20
CA SER A 65 16.87 -9.05 20.07
C SER A 65 16.23 -8.32 21.25
N ALA A 66 16.95 -8.14 22.36
CA ALA A 66 16.44 -7.38 23.50
C ALA A 66 16.01 -5.95 23.11
N THR A 67 16.73 -5.34 22.17
CA THR A 67 16.38 -4.04 21.58
C THR A 67 15.06 -4.10 20.85
N ASP A 68 14.86 -5.10 19.99
CA ASP A 68 13.63 -5.24 19.20
C ASP A 68 12.41 -5.56 20.09
N THR A 69 12.60 -6.34 21.16
CA THR A 69 11.58 -6.56 22.20
C THR A 69 11.17 -5.25 22.89
N ALA A 70 12.14 -4.39 23.23
CA ALA A 70 11.86 -3.09 23.84
C ALA A 70 11.10 -2.16 22.88
N VAL A 71 11.52 -2.11 21.60
CA VAL A 71 10.85 -1.37 20.53
C VAL A 71 9.41 -1.87 20.34
N ALA A 72 9.22 -3.18 20.20
CA ALA A 72 7.90 -3.77 20.00
C ALA A 72 6.96 -3.54 21.19
N THR A 73 7.49 -3.55 22.43
CA THR A 73 6.71 -3.22 23.64
C THR A 73 6.16 -1.79 23.58
N ARG A 74 6.97 -0.83 23.11
CA ARG A 74 6.53 0.56 22.93
C ARG A 74 5.50 0.69 21.81
N TRP A 75 5.68 -0.04 20.70
CA TRP A 75 4.68 -0.11 19.65
C TRP A 75 3.35 -0.67 20.16
N ALA A 76 3.37 -1.77 20.92
CA ALA A 76 2.18 -2.38 21.48
C ALA A 76 1.43 -1.43 22.42
N ALA A 77 2.16 -0.71 23.29
CA ALA A 77 1.58 0.31 24.15
C ALA A 77 0.93 1.47 23.37
N LEU A 78 1.55 1.92 22.27
CA LEU A 78 0.98 2.96 21.42
C LEU A 78 -0.27 2.47 20.68
N LEU A 79 -0.25 1.24 20.15
CA LEU A 79 -1.40 0.62 19.50
C LEU A 79 -2.57 0.44 20.48
N ALA A 80 -2.29 0.02 21.72
CA ALA A 80 -3.31 -0.09 22.77
C ALA A 80 -3.89 1.29 23.15
N ALA A 81 -3.05 2.31 23.32
CA ALA A 81 -3.49 3.66 23.68
C ALA A 81 -4.40 4.31 22.62
N LEU A 82 -4.20 3.96 21.35
CA LEU A 82 -4.99 4.46 20.22
C LEU A 82 -6.12 3.51 19.80
N ASP A 83 -6.20 2.34 20.44
CA ASP A 83 -7.08 1.24 20.09
C ASP A 83 -6.97 0.88 18.59
N LEU A 84 -5.76 0.57 18.14
CA LEU A 84 -5.39 0.35 16.74
C LEU A 84 -4.83 -1.05 16.49
N GLU A 85 -5.17 -1.61 15.33
CA GLU A 85 -4.43 -2.72 14.73
C GLU A 85 -3.77 -2.24 13.44
N VAL A 86 -2.63 -2.84 13.10
CA VAL A 86 -1.89 -2.51 11.88
C VAL A 86 -1.63 -3.77 11.08
N SER A 87 -1.95 -3.72 9.79
CA SER A 87 -1.60 -4.76 8.83
C SER A 87 -0.94 -4.16 7.59
N VAL A 88 -0.22 -5.01 6.86
CA VAL A 88 0.33 -4.71 5.54
C VAL A 88 -0.26 -5.71 4.57
N ASP A 89 -0.82 -5.22 3.47
CA ASP A 89 -1.63 -6.03 2.55
C ASP A 89 -1.28 -5.79 1.07
N VAL A 90 -0.64 -4.68 0.73
CA VAL A 90 -0.16 -4.39 -0.63
C VAL A 90 1.26 -3.86 -0.59
N LEU A 91 2.15 -4.48 -1.34
CA LEU A 91 3.56 -4.14 -1.41
C LEU A 91 3.98 -3.95 -2.87
N ALA A 92 4.63 -2.84 -3.19
CA ALA A 92 5.11 -2.57 -4.53
C ALA A 92 6.55 -2.03 -4.52
N GLY A 93 7.42 -2.53 -5.39
CA GLY A 93 8.82 -2.16 -5.39
C GLY A 93 9.42 -2.04 -6.78
N ALA A 94 10.40 -1.14 -6.91
CA ALA A 94 11.22 -0.96 -8.10
C ALA A 94 12.70 -0.90 -7.72
N SER A 95 13.59 -1.34 -8.63
CA SER A 95 15.02 -1.38 -8.35
C SER A 95 15.32 -2.17 -7.07
N ALA A 96 16.21 -1.66 -6.24
CA ALA A 96 16.55 -2.19 -4.93
C ALA A 96 15.39 -2.11 -3.91
N GLY A 97 14.38 -1.26 -4.11
CA GLY A 97 13.12 -1.31 -3.36
C GLY A 97 12.35 -2.61 -3.59
N GLY A 98 12.48 -3.21 -4.78
CA GLY A 98 11.94 -4.54 -5.13
C GLY A 98 12.42 -5.66 -4.20
N ILE A 99 13.64 -5.57 -3.69
CA ILE A 99 14.23 -6.55 -2.76
C ILE A 99 13.56 -6.47 -1.39
N ASN A 100 13.43 -5.26 -0.85
CA ASN A 100 12.86 -5.06 0.48
C ASN A 100 11.36 -5.41 0.50
N VAL A 101 10.61 -5.12 -0.57
CA VAL A 101 9.19 -5.54 -0.64
C VAL A 101 9.01 -7.04 -0.82
N ALA A 102 9.93 -7.72 -1.53
CA ALA A 102 9.92 -9.17 -1.63
C ALA A 102 10.11 -9.82 -0.25
N LEU A 103 11.15 -9.39 0.47
CA LEU A 103 11.47 -9.94 1.80
C LEU A 103 10.39 -9.60 2.84
N LEU A 104 9.89 -8.35 2.85
CA LEU A 104 8.80 -7.95 3.75
C LEU A 104 7.50 -8.68 3.43
N GLY A 105 7.18 -8.88 2.15
CA GLY A 105 5.97 -9.59 1.73
C GLY A 105 5.98 -11.06 2.13
N TYR A 106 7.10 -11.73 1.89
CA TYR A 106 7.29 -13.11 2.33
C TYR A 106 7.22 -13.23 3.86
N ALA A 107 7.95 -12.39 4.60
CA ALA A 107 7.92 -12.40 6.06
C ALA A 107 6.53 -12.10 6.65
N ASN A 108 5.74 -11.24 6.00
CA ASN A 108 4.39 -10.90 6.46
C ASN A 108 3.42 -12.09 6.30
N VAL A 109 3.47 -12.80 5.16
CA VAL A 109 2.61 -13.98 4.91
C VAL A 109 2.99 -15.13 5.84
N GLN A 110 4.29 -15.38 6.02
CA GLN A 110 4.82 -16.44 6.87
C GLN A 110 4.80 -16.09 8.37
N ASP A 111 4.45 -14.84 8.70
CA ASP A 111 4.48 -14.26 10.05
C ASP A 111 5.83 -14.45 10.77
N THR A 112 6.93 -14.22 10.04
CA THR A 112 8.31 -14.42 10.52
C THR A 112 9.06 -13.12 10.80
N ASP A 113 10.18 -13.25 11.50
CA ASP A 113 11.04 -12.15 11.88
C ASP A 113 11.91 -11.68 10.72
N LEU A 114 11.83 -10.40 10.35
CA LEU A 114 12.66 -9.80 9.30
C LEU A 114 14.03 -9.32 9.84
N GLY A 115 14.40 -9.66 11.07
CA GLY A 115 15.69 -9.29 11.68
C GLY A 115 16.92 -9.68 10.85
N PRO A 116 16.97 -10.90 10.25
CA PRO A 116 18.09 -11.33 9.41
C PRO A 116 18.39 -10.42 8.20
N LEU A 117 17.42 -9.59 7.78
CA LEU A 117 17.60 -8.61 6.69
C LEU A 117 18.78 -7.65 6.96
N ARG A 118 19.02 -7.32 8.23
CA ARG A 118 20.13 -6.46 8.65
C ARG A 118 21.47 -7.05 8.24
N ASP A 119 21.71 -8.30 8.61
CA ASP A 119 22.97 -8.99 8.34
C ASP A 119 23.13 -9.27 6.84
N LEU A 120 22.02 -9.58 6.14
CA LEU A 120 22.01 -9.66 4.68
C LEU A 120 22.54 -8.38 4.06
N TRP A 121 22.01 -7.20 4.42
CA TRP A 121 22.49 -5.94 3.86
C TRP A 121 23.92 -5.61 4.25
N ILE A 122 24.32 -5.89 5.50
CA ILE A 122 25.69 -5.67 5.97
C ILE A 122 26.69 -6.51 5.17
N GLN A 123 26.37 -7.77 4.86
CA GLN A 123 27.23 -8.70 4.13
C GLN A 123 27.12 -8.55 2.61
N LEU A 124 25.91 -8.70 2.06
CA LEU A 124 25.64 -8.67 0.62
C LEU A 124 25.91 -7.30 0.00
N GLY A 125 25.65 -6.21 0.74
CA GLY A 125 25.90 -4.85 0.28
C GLY A 125 27.39 -4.48 0.19
N SER A 126 28.32 -5.41 0.39
CA SER A 126 29.76 -5.15 0.25
C SER A 126 30.16 -5.09 -1.23
N LEU A 127 30.67 -3.94 -1.69
CA LEU A 127 31.26 -3.80 -3.03
C LEU A 127 32.33 -4.87 -3.30
N ARG A 128 33.13 -5.23 -2.29
CA ARG A 128 34.20 -6.24 -2.43
C ARG A 128 33.65 -7.62 -2.78
N GLU A 129 32.52 -8.01 -2.21
CA GLU A 129 31.88 -9.30 -2.49
C GLU A 129 31.18 -9.28 -3.85
N LEU A 130 30.55 -8.16 -4.18
CA LEU A 130 29.78 -8.02 -5.41
C LEU A 130 30.67 -7.80 -6.64
N MET A 131 31.81 -7.11 -6.52
CA MET A 131 32.67 -6.75 -7.65
C MET A 131 33.23 -7.98 -8.38
N ARG A 132 33.25 -7.90 -9.71
CA ARG A 132 33.96 -8.85 -10.57
C ARG A 132 35.47 -8.64 -10.47
N ARG A 133 36.23 -9.72 -10.64
CA ARG A 133 37.69 -9.64 -10.65
C ARG A 133 38.19 -8.98 -11.94
N PRO A 134 39.17 -8.05 -11.88
CA PRO A 134 39.70 -7.32 -13.04
C PRO A 134 40.24 -8.19 -14.19
N ASP A 135 40.60 -9.44 -13.91
CA ASP A 135 41.23 -10.39 -14.84
C ASP A 135 40.22 -11.28 -15.58
N ALA A 136 38.92 -11.12 -15.36
CA ALA A 136 37.89 -11.90 -16.04
C ALA A 136 37.84 -11.63 -17.56
N HIS A 137 37.74 -12.70 -18.37
CA HIS A 137 37.72 -12.59 -19.83
C HIS A 137 36.41 -12.03 -20.41
N SER A 138 35.34 -11.96 -19.60
CA SER A 138 34.04 -11.36 -19.98
C SER A 138 33.55 -10.42 -18.88
N PHE A 139 33.20 -9.19 -19.26
CA PHE A 139 32.71 -8.15 -18.35
C PHE A 139 31.31 -7.66 -18.77
N PRO A 140 30.25 -8.44 -18.50
CA PRO A 140 28.88 -7.99 -18.78
C PRO A 140 28.41 -6.86 -17.85
N SER A 141 29.08 -6.67 -16.70
CA SER A 141 28.71 -5.76 -15.62
C SER A 141 29.89 -5.56 -14.64
N LEU A 142 29.80 -4.58 -13.72
CA LEU A 142 30.79 -4.38 -12.65
C LEU A 142 30.61 -5.38 -11.49
N LEU A 143 29.37 -5.72 -11.17
CA LEU A 143 28.94 -6.50 -10.01
C LEU A 143 28.29 -7.81 -10.45
N ARG A 144 28.38 -8.83 -9.59
CA ARG A 144 27.92 -10.20 -9.82
C ARG A 144 26.47 -10.39 -9.38
N GLY A 145 25.53 -10.24 -10.29
CA GLY A 145 24.10 -10.38 -9.99
C GLY A 145 23.67 -11.83 -9.83
N ASP A 146 23.76 -12.65 -10.88
CA ASP A 146 23.24 -14.03 -10.84
C ASP A 146 24.18 -14.97 -10.07
N GLU A 147 25.48 -14.67 -10.05
CA GLU A 147 26.48 -15.50 -9.37
C GLU A 147 26.47 -15.31 -7.83
N VAL A 148 26.15 -14.11 -7.34
CA VAL A 148 26.23 -13.77 -5.90
C VAL A 148 24.88 -13.31 -5.35
N MET A 149 24.25 -12.32 -5.97
CA MET A 149 23.03 -11.71 -5.45
C MET A 149 21.82 -12.65 -5.50
N LEU A 150 21.57 -13.34 -6.62
CA LEU A 150 20.42 -14.24 -6.75
C LEU A 150 20.45 -15.40 -5.71
N PRO A 151 21.57 -16.13 -5.53
CA PRO A 151 21.67 -17.16 -4.50
C PRO A 151 21.49 -16.59 -3.08
N ALA A 152 22.07 -15.42 -2.80
CA ALA A 152 21.94 -14.79 -1.48
C ALA A 152 20.48 -14.38 -1.17
N LEU A 153 19.76 -13.82 -2.14
CA LEU A 153 18.34 -13.49 -1.99
C LEU A 153 17.48 -14.74 -1.78
N ARG A 154 17.78 -15.81 -2.51
CA ARG A 154 17.10 -17.11 -2.34
C ARG A 154 17.33 -17.66 -0.93
N SER A 155 18.58 -17.69 -0.47
CA SER A 155 18.93 -18.13 0.88
C SER A 155 18.27 -17.27 1.96
N ALA A 156 18.19 -15.95 1.75
CA ALA A 156 17.52 -15.05 2.68
C ALA A 156 16.01 -15.36 2.78
N LEU A 157 15.31 -15.52 1.66
CA LEU A 157 13.89 -15.90 1.67
C LEU A 157 13.69 -17.29 2.30
N GLN A 158 14.56 -18.25 2.00
CA GLN A 158 14.53 -19.58 2.62
C GLN A 158 14.81 -19.54 4.13
N SER A 159 15.67 -18.64 4.61
CA SER A 159 15.90 -18.49 6.06
C SER A 159 14.71 -17.89 6.82
N LEU A 160 13.80 -17.24 6.11
CA LEU A 160 12.54 -16.74 6.65
C LEU A 160 11.45 -17.81 6.64
N ASP A 161 11.70 -18.99 6.06
CA ASP A 161 10.78 -20.13 6.09
C ASP A 161 10.83 -20.80 7.47
N PRO A 162 9.69 -20.92 8.17
CA PRO A 162 9.65 -21.58 9.48
C PRO A 162 9.99 -23.09 9.45
N HIS A 163 10.05 -23.76 8.29
CA HIS A 163 10.32 -25.20 8.18
C HIS A 163 11.52 -25.54 7.26
N PRO A 164 12.76 -25.30 7.69
CA PRO A 164 13.96 -25.44 6.83
C PRO A 164 14.39 -26.88 6.46
N GLY A 165 13.47 -27.87 6.41
CA GLY A 165 13.85 -29.29 6.32
C GLY A 165 12.92 -30.28 5.59
N ALA A 166 11.85 -29.86 4.92
CA ALA A 166 10.92 -30.78 4.23
C ALA A 166 11.34 -31.14 2.78
N SER A 167 12.62 -30.97 2.43
CA SER A 167 13.17 -31.30 1.12
C SER A 167 13.73 -32.74 1.08
N THR A 168 12.93 -33.74 1.44
CA THR A 168 13.21 -35.14 1.10
C THR A 168 12.01 -35.71 0.34
N PRO A 169 12.18 -36.19 -0.90
CA PRO A 169 11.16 -37.02 -1.49
C PRO A 169 11.24 -38.36 -0.74
N VAL A 170 10.16 -38.76 -0.03
CA VAL A 170 9.70 -40.17 0.12
C VAL A 170 8.57 -40.29 1.17
N SER A 171 7.49 -40.96 0.73
CA SER A 171 6.54 -41.83 1.46
C SER A 171 5.36 -41.26 2.28
N ASN A 172 4.17 -41.34 1.69
CA ASN A 172 2.90 -41.83 2.27
C ASN A 172 2.79 -41.88 3.81
N HIS A 173 2.68 -40.73 4.48
CA HIS A 173 2.07 -40.66 5.82
C HIS A 173 1.12 -39.45 5.85
N GLY A 174 -0.11 -39.70 6.30
CA GLY A 174 -1.28 -38.82 6.12
C GLY A 174 -1.17 -37.39 6.67
N PRO A 175 -2.16 -36.54 6.35
CA PRO A 175 -2.10 -35.10 6.59
C PRO A 175 -1.95 -34.81 8.09
N ARG A 176 -0.75 -34.37 8.49
CA ARG A 176 -0.52 -33.82 9.82
C ARG A 176 -1.22 -32.46 9.90
N ALA A 177 -2.07 -32.31 10.90
CA ALA A 177 -2.83 -31.09 11.19
C ALA A 177 -1.86 -29.91 11.36
N HIS A 178 -1.92 -28.98 10.40
CA HIS A 178 -1.28 -27.68 10.51
C HIS A 178 -2.04 -26.94 11.61
N SER A 179 -1.38 -26.52 12.69
CA SER A 179 -1.98 -25.53 13.57
C SER A 179 -2.22 -24.28 12.72
N ALA A 180 -3.49 -23.91 12.55
CA ALA A 180 -3.93 -22.84 11.66
C ALA A 180 -3.44 -21.48 12.17
N ARG A 181 -2.20 -21.10 11.84
CA ARG A 181 -1.78 -19.70 11.96
C ARG A 181 -2.56 -18.89 10.92
N PRO A 182 -3.19 -17.77 11.30
CA PRO A 182 -3.93 -16.95 10.35
C PRO A 182 -2.94 -16.28 9.38
N ILE A 183 -2.96 -16.72 8.13
CA ILE A 183 -2.16 -16.14 7.05
C ILE A 183 -2.55 -14.66 6.86
N ARG A 184 -1.55 -13.79 6.71
CA ARG A 184 -1.77 -12.35 6.49
C ARG A 184 -1.88 -12.08 4.99
N PRO A 185 -3.05 -11.64 4.48
CA PRO A 185 -3.27 -11.47 3.05
C PRO A 185 -2.35 -10.39 2.49
N THR A 186 -1.45 -10.77 1.58
CA THR A 186 -0.41 -9.90 1.05
C THR A 186 -0.27 -10.10 -0.45
N SER A 187 -0.09 -9.00 -1.20
CA SER A 187 0.20 -9.03 -2.64
C SER A 187 1.44 -8.19 -2.88
N VAL A 188 2.37 -8.73 -3.69
CA VAL A 188 3.66 -8.12 -4.00
C VAL A 188 3.75 -7.84 -5.49
N PHE A 189 4.05 -6.60 -5.83
CA PHE A 189 4.22 -6.10 -7.20
C PHE A 189 5.67 -5.64 -7.40
N ILE A 190 6.40 -6.24 -8.33
CA ILE A 190 7.82 -5.90 -8.57
C ILE A 190 8.02 -5.52 -10.03
N THR A 191 8.61 -4.36 -10.28
CA THR A 191 8.77 -3.83 -11.65
C THR A 191 10.09 -4.28 -12.26
N THR A 192 10.14 -4.47 -13.58
CA THR A 192 11.38 -4.70 -14.33
C THR A 192 11.30 -4.03 -15.70
N THR A 193 12.44 -3.80 -16.34
CA THR A 193 12.53 -3.31 -17.71
C THR A 193 12.84 -4.45 -18.66
N ILE A 194 11.95 -4.74 -19.62
CA ILE A 194 12.18 -5.74 -20.66
C ILE A 194 13.16 -5.15 -21.67
N LEU A 195 14.43 -5.57 -21.68
CA LEU A 195 15.49 -4.91 -22.44
C LEU A 195 15.28 -4.94 -23.96
N ARG A 196 14.83 -6.07 -24.49
CA ARG A 196 14.51 -6.19 -25.93
C ARG A 196 13.33 -5.28 -26.32
N GLY A 197 12.46 -4.97 -25.36
CA GLY A 197 11.13 -4.43 -25.60
C GLY A 197 10.24 -5.44 -26.31
N GLU A 198 8.96 -5.36 -26.03
CA GLU A 198 7.95 -6.11 -26.77
C GLU A 198 7.34 -5.21 -27.84
N THR A 199 7.15 -5.77 -29.03
CA THR A 199 6.54 -5.00 -30.11
C THR A 199 5.05 -4.85 -29.79
N SER A 200 4.61 -3.63 -29.53
CA SER A 200 3.19 -3.28 -29.50
C SER A 200 2.81 -2.61 -30.80
N ARG A 201 1.60 -2.88 -31.26
CA ARG A 201 1.02 -2.28 -32.46
C ARG A 201 -0.39 -1.85 -32.15
N TRP A 202 -0.79 -0.68 -32.60
CA TRP A 202 -2.17 -0.23 -32.56
C TRP A 202 -2.50 0.61 -33.80
N PRO A 203 -3.76 0.62 -34.25
CA PRO A 203 -4.17 1.51 -35.32
C PRO A 203 -4.27 2.96 -34.81
N ASP A 204 -3.83 3.91 -35.62
CA ASP A 204 -4.23 5.31 -35.48
C ASP A 204 -5.67 5.53 -35.99
N ASP A 205 -6.17 6.75 -35.84
CA ASP A 205 -7.54 7.13 -36.26
C ASP A 205 -7.79 6.97 -37.77
N LEU A 206 -6.73 6.87 -38.59
CA LEU A 206 -6.79 6.64 -40.04
C LEU A 206 -6.55 5.17 -40.41
N GLY A 207 -6.40 4.28 -39.44
CA GLY A 207 -6.13 2.85 -39.62
C GLY A 207 -4.67 2.50 -39.92
N GLY A 208 -3.76 3.47 -39.86
CA GLY A 208 -2.33 3.27 -39.94
C GLY A 208 -1.82 2.53 -38.70
N LEU A 209 -1.04 1.45 -38.89
CA LEU A 209 -0.47 0.72 -37.76
C LEU A 209 0.73 1.46 -37.19
N VAL A 210 0.55 2.09 -36.03
CA VAL A 210 1.62 2.61 -35.20
C VAL A 210 2.33 1.43 -34.55
N ARG A 211 3.67 1.45 -34.60
CA ARG A 211 4.52 0.43 -33.97
C ARG A 211 5.32 1.11 -32.89
N ASP A 212 5.34 0.47 -31.73
CA ASP A 212 6.11 0.92 -30.57
C ASP A 212 6.76 -0.26 -29.88
N ARG A 213 7.71 0.03 -28.99
CA ARG A 213 8.31 -0.97 -28.10
C ARG A 213 7.87 -0.71 -26.67
N ASP A 214 7.08 -1.64 -26.14
CA ASP A 214 6.74 -1.64 -24.73
C ASP A 214 7.84 -2.36 -23.94
N HIS A 215 8.52 -1.63 -23.08
CA HIS A 215 9.58 -2.15 -22.23
C HIS A 215 9.09 -2.41 -20.79
N ARG A 216 7.79 -2.27 -20.51
CA ARG A 216 7.19 -2.42 -19.17
C ARG A 216 7.04 -3.88 -18.75
N GLY A 217 7.84 -4.30 -17.78
CA GLY A 217 7.65 -5.55 -17.05
C GLY A 217 7.11 -5.32 -15.64
N LEU A 218 6.20 -6.19 -15.21
CA LEU A 218 5.59 -6.24 -13.89
C LEU A 218 5.43 -7.70 -13.47
N PHE A 219 6.08 -8.02 -12.35
CA PHE A 219 5.86 -9.26 -11.62
C PHE A 219 4.74 -9.10 -10.59
N VAL A 220 3.87 -10.10 -10.48
CA VAL A 220 2.74 -10.14 -9.54
C VAL A 220 2.76 -11.45 -8.75
N PHE A 221 2.76 -11.32 -7.42
CA PHE A 221 2.66 -12.44 -6.49
C PHE A 221 1.52 -12.18 -5.52
N GLY A 222 0.58 -13.12 -5.40
CA GLY A 222 -0.48 -13.11 -4.40
C GLY A 222 -0.12 -13.93 -3.16
N GLU A 223 -1.06 -14.00 -2.22
CA GLU A 223 -0.91 -14.71 -0.95
C GLU A 223 -0.47 -16.18 -1.14
N ASP A 224 -1.17 -16.93 -1.98
CA ASP A 224 -0.86 -18.34 -2.28
C ASP A 224 0.55 -18.52 -2.83
N ASP A 225 1.02 -17.59 -3.67
CA ASP A 225 2.35 -17.64 -4.26
C ASP A 225 3.45 -17.34 -3.21
N LEU A 226 3.12 -16.55 -2.18
CA LEU A 226 4.02 -16.21 -1.07
C LEU A 226 3.98 -17.26 0.06
N ALA A 227 2.88 -18.01 0.16
CA ALA A 227 2.73 -19.14 1.06
C ALA A 227 3.43 -20.40 0.53
N ASP A 228 3.57 -20.52 -0.80
CA ASP A 228 4.29 -21.61 -1.47
C ASP A 228 5.82 -21.53 -1.25
N PRO A 229 6.46 -22.58 -0.70
CA PRO A 229 7.92 -22.64 -0.60
C PRO A 229 8.66 -22.51 -1.94
N GLU A 230 8.08 -22.96 -3.06
CA GLU A 230 8.67 -22.76 -4.39
C GLU A 230 8.56 -21.30 -4.86
N GLY A 231 7.61 -20.54 -4.30
CA GLY A 231 7.40 -19.12 -4.53
C GLY A 231 8.62 -18.28 -4.18
N ALA A 232 9.40 -18.69 -3.16
CA ALA A 232 10.62 -17.99 -2.75
C ALA A 232 11.66 -17.88 -3.89
N ALA A 233 11.81 -18.91 -4.72
CA ALA A 233 12.76 -18.88 -5.84
C ALA A 233 12.33 -17.91 -6.95
N ARG A 234 11.03 -17.88 -7.27
CA ARG A 234 10.44 -16.96 -8.26
C ARG A 234 10.49 -15.52 -7.77
N LEU A 235 10.20 -15.31 -6.49
CA LEU A 235 10.26 -13.99 -5.85
C LEU A 235 11.71 -13.47 -5.77
N ALA A 236 12.69 -14.33 -5.47
CA ALA A 236 14.11 -13.98 -5.52
C ALA A 236 14.54 -13.53 -6.92
N LEU A 237 14.11 -14.26 -7.97
CA LEU A 237 14.41 -13.91 -9.36
C LEU A 237 13.79 -12.55 -9.74
N ALA A 238 12.52 -12.31 -9.37
CA ALA A 238 11.85 -11.03 -9.60
C ALA A 238 12.57 -9.87 -8.90
N ALA A 239 12.96 -10.04 -7.63
CA ALA A 239 13.72 -9.05 -6.87
C ALA A 239 15.09 -8.77 -7.49
N ARG A 240 15.82 -9.81 -7.93
CA ARG A 240 17.11 -9.65 -8.62
C ARG A 240 16.93 -8.90 -9.93
N ALA A 241 15.96 -9.29 -10.76
CA ALA A 241 15.70 -8.67 -12.05
C ALA A 241 15.32 -7.20 -11.91
N SER A 242 14.50 -6.87 -10.91
CA SER A 242 14.17 -5.49 -10.56
C SER A 242 15.41 -4.68 -10.20
N ALA A 243 16.44 -5.26 -9.58
CA ALA A 243 17.66 -4.58 -9.18
C ALA A 243 18.84 -4.72 -10.17
N ALA A 244 18.61 -5.25 -11.37
CA ALA A 244 19.62 -5.47 -12.41
C ALA A 244 19.99 -4.16 -13.13
N PHE A 245 20.63 -3.24 -12.39
CA PHE A 245 20.97 -1.89 -12.83
C PHE A 245 22.06 -1.89 -13.92
N PRO A 246 21.82 -1.28 -15.11
CA PRO A 246 22.75 -1.31 -16.24
C PRO A 246 24.15 -0.84 -15.89
N GLY A 247 25.15 -1.59 -16.33
CA GLY A 247 26.56 -1.33 -16.02
C GLY A 247 26.99 -1.79 -14.63
N ALA A 248 26.13 -1.67 -13.60
CA ALA A 248 26.42 -2.20 -12.28
C ALA A 248 26.19 -3.71 -12.21
N PHE A 249 24.99 -4.19 -12.54
CA PHE A 249 24.63 -5.61 -12.59
C PHE A 249 24.26 -6.03 -14.01
N GLU A 250 24.55 -7.27 -14.36
CA GLU A 250 24.13 -7.82 -15.66
C GLU A 250 22.61 -8.02 -15.69
N PRO A 251 21.97 -7.98 -16.88
CA PRO A 251 20.54 -8.26 -17.01
C PRO A 251 20.15 -9.66 -16.49
N ALA A 252 18.89 -9.82 -16.06
CA ALA A 252 18.32 -11.09 -15.58
C ALA A 252 17.63 -11.84 -16.69
N TYR A 253 18.03 -13.08 -16.93
CA TYR A 253 17.24 -13.94 -17.77
C TYR A 253 15.96 -14.35 -17.04
N ILE A 254 14.82 -14.09 -17.67
CA ILE A 254 13.48 -14.40 -17.18
C ILE A 254 12.83 -15.38 -18.16
N PRO A 255 12.74 -16.66 -17.81
CA PRO A 255 12.07 -17.65 -18.64
C PRO A 255 10.55 -17.54 -18.47
N VAL A 256 9.87 -17.61 -19.60
CA VAL A 256 8.43 -17.66 -19.77
C VAL A 256 8.17 -18.93 -20.59
N ARG A 257 8.09 -20.06 -19.88
CA ARG A 257 7.97 -21.46 -20.38
C ARG A 257 9.15 -22.04 -21.14
N ASN A 258 9.93 -21.27 -21.89
CA ASN A 258 10.73 -21.85 -22.98
C ASN A 258 12.13 -22.36 -22.61
N SER A 259 12.66 -22.08 -21.42
CA SER A 259 13.91 -22.69 -20.92
C SER A 259 14.13 -22.40 -19.42
N PRO A 260 13.24 -22.84 -18.50
CA PRO A 260 13.51 -22.71 -17.08
C PRO A 260 14.72 -23.57 -16.68
N ASP A 261 15.53 -23.05 -15.77
CA ASP A 261 16.65 -23.78 -15.15
C ASP A 261 16.58 -23.71 -13.62
N SER A 262 17.53 -24.33 -12.91
CA SER A 262 17.52 -24.37 -11.44
C SER A 262 17.73 -23.01 -10.78
N ALA A 263 18.34 -22.06 -11.47
CA ALA A 263 18.49 -20.68 -11.04
C ALA A 263 17.31 -19.79 -11.49
N HIS A 264 16.72 -20.08 -12.66
CA HIS A 264 15.69 -19.28 -13.31
C HIS A 264 14.39 -20.09 -13.46
N PRO A 265 13.50 -20.10 -12.44
CA PRO A 265 12.21 -20.79 -12.53
C PRO A 265 11.28 -20.12 -13.55
N ASP A 266 10.28 -20.87 -14.04
CA ASP A 266 9.25 -20.34 -14.96
C ASP A 266 8.42 -19.22 -14.30
N MET A 267 8.31 -18.09 -15.01
CA MET A 267 7.64 -16.88 -14.57
C MET A 267 6.34 -16.58 -15.35
N ALA A 268 5.88 -17.46 -16.24
CA ALA A 268 4.79 -17.18 -17.18
C ALA A 268 3.46 -16.73 -16.54
N ASP A 269 3.14 -17.21 -15.33
CA ASP A 269 1.92 -16.84 -14.59
C ASP A 269 2.15 -15.69 -13.59
N HIS A 270 3.40 -15.20 -13.51
CA HIS A 270 3.82 -14.16 -12.58
C HIS A 270 4.27 -12.87 -13.28
N VAL A 271 4.38 -12.84 -14.61
CA VAL A 271 4.88 -11.67 -15.36
C VAL A 271 4.01 -11.32 -16.58
N ASN A 272 3.86 -10.02 -16.85
CA ASN A 272 3.14 -9.47 -18.01
C ASN A 272 4.00 -9.40 -19.30
N ALA A 273 4.83 -10.41 -19.55
CA ALA A 273 5.64 -10.54 -20.76
C ALA A 273 5.08 -11.65 -21.64
N ALA A 274 5.25 -11.58 -22.96
CA ALA A 274 4.81 -12.53 -23.98
C ALA A 274 5.68 -13.79 -24.05
N GLY A 275 6.99 -13.64 -23.86
CA GLY A 275 7.97 -14.71 -23.94
C GLY A 275 9.22 -14.42 -23.11
N ASP A 276 10.23 -15.27 -23.24
CA ASP A 276 11.49 -15.15 -22.51
C ASP A 276 12.17 -13.80 -22.78
N PHE A 277 12.71 -13.19 -21.73
CA PHE A 277 13.39 -11.91 -21.88
C PHE A 277 14.55 -11.72 -20.91
N HIS A 278 15.40 -10.74 -21.22
CA HIS A 278 16.36 -10.22 -20.26
C HIS A 278 15.77 -8.98 -19.58
N GLY A 279 15.51 -9.08 -18.29
CA GLY A 279 15.06 -8.00 -17.43
C GLY A 279 16.21 -7.13 -16.94
N SER A 280 15.98 -5.83 -16.85
CA SER A 280 16.86 -4.88 -16.19
C SER A 280 16.07 -4.09 -15.15
N ASP A 281 16.72 -3.12 -14.53
CA ASP A 281 16.16 -2.40 -13.40
C ASP A 281 14.80 -1.74 -13.73
N GLY A 282 13.81 -1.99 -12.87
CA GLY A 282 12.44 -1.51 -13.05
C GLY A 282 12.26 0.01 -12.87
N GLY A 283 13.29 0.70 -12.39
CA GLY A 283 13.34 2.15 -12.23
C GLY A 283 13.85 2.92 -13.44
N ILE A 284 14.40 2.26 -14.47
CA ILE A 284 14.98 2.91 -15.67
C ILE A 284 13.90 3.58 -16.52
N LEU A 285 12.80 2.86 -16.75
CA LEU A 285 11.64 3.34 -17.48
C LEU A 285 10.51 3.56 -16.48
N VAL A 286 9.51 4.36 -16.83
CA VAL A 286 8.33 4.62 -15.97
C VAL A 286 7.42 3.38 -15.92
N ASN A 287 8.00 2.25 -15.53
CA ASN A 287 7.41 0.92 -15.39
C ASN A 287 6.93 0.80 -13.95
N ARG A 288 5.74 1.30 -13.59
CA ARG A 288 5.33 1.30 -12.17
C ARG A 288 3.90 0.81 -11.95
N PRO A 289 3.64 0.01 -10.90
CA PRO A 289 2.43 -0.78 -10.75
C PRO A 289 1.38 -0.08 -9.89
N LEU A 290 1.28 1.25 -9.97
CA LEU A 290 0.31 1.98 -9.14
C LEU A 290 -1.13 1.57 -9.46
N GLY A 291 -1.47 1.36 -10.73
CA GLY A 291 -2.82 0.90 -11.12
C GLY A 291 -3.20 -0.43 -10.46
N PRO A 292 -2.44 -1.52 -10.70
CA PRO A 292 -2.68 -2.81 -10.06
C PRO A 292 -2.64 -2.76 -8.53
N ALA A 293 -1.71 -2.01 -7.93
CA ALA A 293 -1.64 -1.87 -6.48
C ALA A 293 -2.87 -1.14 -5.90
N LEU A 294 -3.35 -0.07 -6.55
CA LEU A 294 -4.55 0.66 -6.13
C LEU A 294 -5.82 -0.20 -6.24
N GLN A 295 -5.92 -1.03 -7.29
CA GLN A 295 -7.01 -2.00 -7.44
C GLN A 295 -6.97 -3.03 -6.32
N GLU A 296 -5.79 -3.57 -6.02
CA GLU A 296 -5.63 -4.53 -4.94
C GLU A 296 -6.04 -3.92 -3.59
N ILE A 297 -5.62 -2.69 -3.28
CA ILE A 297 -6.02 -1.96 -2.05
C ILE A 297 -7.55 -1.88 -1.90
N PHE A 298 -8.27 -1.68 -3.00
CA PHE A 298 -9.73 -1.63 -3.03
C PHE A 298 -10.36 -3.00 -2.81
N ASP A 299 -9.82 -4.02 -3.45
CA ASP A 299 -10.33 -5.39 -3.39
C ASP A 299 -10.12 -6.06 -2.03
N ARG A 300 -9.17 -5.57 -1.23
CA ARG A 300 -8.89 -6.13 0.09
C ARG A 300 -10.12 -6.09 1.01
N PRO A 301 -10.57 -7.24 1.56
CA PRO A 301 -11.78 -7.27 2.36
C PRO A 301 -11.55 -6.82 3.80
N THR A 302 -12.51 -6.12 4.40
CA THR A 302 -12.41 -5.63 5.79
C THR A 302 -12.72 -6.76 6.78
N ARG A 303 -11.92 -6.92 7.84
CA ARG A 303 -12.13 -7.97 8.86
C ARG A 303 -13.23 -7.63 9.88
N GLY A 304 -14.17 -6.75 9.51
CA GLY A 304 -15.21 -6.19 10.37
C GLY A 304 -14.68 -5.29 11.47
N ARG A 305 -13.74 -4.42 11.09
CA ARG A 305 -13.36 -3.20 11.82
C ARG A 305 -13.48 -1.99 10.90
N GLN A 306 -13.47 -0.78 11.46
CA GLN A 306 -13.27 0.42 10.65
C GLN A 306 -11.86 0.37 10.06
N VAL A 307 -11.74 0.46 8.73
CA VAL A 307 -10.44 0.37 8.06
C VAL A 307 -9.98 1.73 7.51
N ARG A 308 -8.78 2.16 7.92
CA ARG A 308 -8.05 3.29 7.32
C ARG A 308 -6.93 2.75 6.44
N ARG A 309 -6.95 3.07 5.15
CA ARG A 309 -5.93 2.65 4.18
C ARG A 309 -4.93 3.77 3.93
N VAL A 310 -3.65 3.50 4.15
CA VAL A 310 -2.55 4.45 3.99
C VAL A 310 -1.57 3.90 2.96
N LEU A 311 -1.31 4.68 1.90
CA LEU A 311 -0.27 4.42 0.91
C LEU A 311 1.02 5.10 1.34
N THR A 312 1.92 4.29 1.86
CA THR A 312 3.23 4.67 2.35
C THR A 312 4.22 4.60 1.19
N TYR A 313 4.60 5.77 0.67
CA TYR A 313 5.52 5.91 -0.46
C TYR A 313 6.94 6.20 0.06
N VAL A 314 7.77 5.17 0.14
CA VAL A 314 9.11 5.19 0.75
C VAL A 314 10.16 5.69 -0.24
N VAL A 315 10.69 6.90 0.02
CA VAL A 315 11.65 7.65 -0.79
C VAL A 315 12.75 8.19 0.13
N PRO A 316 13.96 7.61 0.12
CA PRO A 316 15.01 7.95 1.08
C PRO A 316 15.39 9.44 1.10
N ALA A 317 15.60 10.02 -0.09
CA ALA A 317 15.94 11.43 -0.27
C ALA A 317 15.02 12.05 -1.32
N PRO A 318 14.02 12.86 -0.93
CA PRO A 318 13.32 13.73 -1.86
C PRO A 318 14.27 14.80 -2.38
N ASN A 319 14.07 15.28 -3.62
CA ASN A 319 14.85 16.42 -4.10
C ASN A 319 14.66 17.60 -3.12
N PRO A 320 15.74 18.21 -2.61
CA PRO A 320 15.59 19.42 -1.82
C PRO A 320 14.88 20.47 -2.70
N PRO A 321 13.93 21.25 -2.15
CA PRO A 321 13.56 22.50 -2.79
C PRO A 321 14.86 23.27 -3.05
N ALA A 322 15.01 23.86 -4.22
CA ALA A 322 16.16 24.69 -4.53
C ALA A 322 16.14 25.89 -3.56
N ASP A 323 16.70 25.71 -2.37
CA ASP A 323 16.85 26.77 -1.39
C ASP A 323 17.89 27.72 -1.97
N ALA A 324 17.42 28.90 -2.37
CA ALA A 324 18.23 30.02 -2.82
C ALA A 324 19.33 30.44 -1.82
N ALA A 325 19.32 29.90 -0.59
CA ALA A 325 20.38 30.08 0.40
C ALA A 325 21.66 29.29 0.06
N ASN A 326 21.55 28.05 -0.46
CA ASN A 326 22.73 27.25 -0.86
C ASN A 326 23.28 27.67 -2.24
N ALA A 327 22.53 28.44 -3.02
CA ALA A 327 23.04 29.04 -4.25
C ALA A 327 24.08 30.14 -3.99
N ALA A 328 24.09 30.74 -2.79
CA ALA A 328 25.10 31.72 -2.40
C ALA A 328 26.41 31.06 -1.95
N ASP A 329 26.35 29.94 -1.22
CA ASP A 329 27.55 29.21 -0.79
C ASP A 329 28.15 28.33 -1.90
N ALA A 330 27.34 27.84 -2.85
CA ALA A 330 27.82 27.14 -4.05
C ALA A 330 28.43 28.08 -5.11
N ALA A 331 28.34 29.40 -4.93
CA ALA A 331 28.94 30.38 -5.83
C ALA A 331 30.45 30.61 -5.58
N ASP A 332 30.97 30.15 -4.43
CA ASP A 332 32.37 30.36 -4.02
C ASP A 332 33.27 29.11 -4.12
N GLU A 333 32.73 27.94 -4.48
CA GLU A 333 33.59 26.81 -4.90
C GLU A 333 34.04 27.03 -6.36
N PRO A 334 35.34 26.89 -6.69
CA PRO A 334 35.79 26.98 -8.07
C PRO A 334 35.15 25.82 -8.83
N ALA A 335 34.13 26.14 -9.64
CA ALA A 335 33.48 25.17 -10.51
C ALA A 335 34.57 24.48 -11.34
N ASP A 336 34.82 23.20 -11.04
CA ASP A 336 35.73 22.38 -11.82
C ASP A 336 35.20 22.34 -13.25
N ARG A 337 35.88 23.06 -14.15
CA ARG A 337 35.51 23.17 -15.57
C ARG A 337 35.91 21.92 -16.36
N SER A 338 36.47 20.92 -15.70
CA SER A 338 36.77 19.64 -16.31
C SER A 338 35.46 18.94 -16.69
N PRO A 339 35.32 18.44 -17.93
CA PRO A 339 34.15 17.65 -18.28
C PRO A 339 34.06 16.45 -17.33
N PRO A 340 32.86 16.15 -16.77
CA PRO A 340 32.68 14.99 -15.91
C PRO A 340 33.16 13.74 -16.63
N SER A 341 33.74 12.78 -15.89
CA SER A 341 34.17 11.54 -16.51
C SER A 341 32.97 10.81 -17.16
N ALA A 342 33.23 9.89 -18.08
CA ALA A 342 32.16 9.07 -18.67
C ALA A 342 31.36 8.32 -17.60
N VAL A 343 32.02 7.96 -16.48
CA VAL A 343 31.40 7.32 -15.32
C VAL A 343 30.53 8.31 -14.55
N ASP A 344 31.02 9.53 -14.27
CA ASP A 344 30.26 10.55 -13.55
C ASP A 344 29.04 11.04 -14.34
N THR A 345 29.19 11.16 -15.67
CA THR A 345 28.11 11.52 -16.58
C THR A 345 27.04 10.43 -16.62
N LEU A 346 27.46 9.17 -16.67
CA LEU A 346 26.56 8.02 -16.63
C LEU A 346 25.82 7.95 -15.28
N LEU A 347 26.53 8.02 -14.15
CA LEU A 347 25.95 8.02 -12.80
C LEU A 347 25.01 9.23 -12.59
N GLY A 348 25.37 10.41 -13.08
CA GLY A 348 24.55 11.62 -13.00
C GLY A 348 23.25 11.53 -13.82
N ALA A 349 23.34 11.07 -15.07
CA ALA A 349 22.17 10.85 -15.92
C ALA A 349 21.23 9.78 -15.34
N LEU A 350 21.78 8.74 -14.70
CA LEU A 350 21.02 7.66 -14.07
C LEU A 350 20.34 8.12 -12.76
N SER A 351 21.02 8.90 -11.93
CA SER A 351 20.43 9.52 -10.74
C SER A 351 19.28 10.45 -11.11
N ALA A 352 19.43 11.23 -12.20
CA ALA A 352 18.37 12.08 -12.72
C ALA A 352 17.14 11.27 -13.19
N ALA A 353 17.33 10.11 -13.82
CA ALA A 353 16.24 9.22 -14.25
C ALA A 353 15.43 8.66 -13.06
N LEU A 354 16.11 8.24 -11.98
CA LEU A 354 15.46 7.73 -10.76
C LEU A 354 14.59 8.82 -10.09
N ASN A 355 15.09 10.06 -10.03
CA ASN A 355 14.40 11.18 -9.38
C ASN A 355 13.19 11.72 -10.18
N GLN A 356 13.27 11.79 -11.51
CA GLN A 356 12.15 12.25 -12.35
C GLN A 356 10.92 11.33 -12.26
N SER A 357 11.16 10.06 -11.98
CA SER A 357 10.13 9.03 -11.89
C SER A 357 9.21 9.21 -10.66
N ILE A 358 9.76 9.64 -9.51
CA ILE A 358 9.01 9.83 -8.24
C ILE A 358 7.94 10.93 -8.36
N SER A 359 8.31 12.10 -8.88
CA SER A 359 7.39 13.24 -9.02
C SER A 359 6.21 12.96 -9.95
N THR A 360 6.38 12.03 -10.90
CA THR A 360 5.31 11.60 -11.81
C THR A 360 4.28 10.73 -11.09
N ASP A 361 4.71 9.86 -10.19
CA ASP A 361 3.81 8.97 -9.44
C ASP A 361 2.98 9.71 -8.40
N LEU A 362 3.60 10.61 -7.63
CA LEU A 362 2.87 11.44 -6.67
C LEU A 362 1.79 12.28 -7.36
N ARG A 363 2.06 12.78 -8.58
CA ARG A 363 1.07 13.46 -9.42
C ARG A 363 -0.06 12.54 -9.88
N ARG A 364 0.23 11.29 -10.27
CA ARG A 364 -0.78 10.29 -10.64
C ARG A 364 -1.71 9.95 -9.47
N ILE A 365 -1.15 9.74 -8.27
CA ILE A 365 -1.96 9.47 -7.05
C ILE A 365 -2.85 10.68 -6.72
N ARG A 366 -2.30 11.89 -6.82
CA ARG A 366 -3.07 13.11 -6.61
C ARG A 366 -4.21 13.26 -7.62
N ALA A 367 -3.93 13.02 -8.90
CA ALA A 367 -4.94 13.04 -9.97
C ALA A 367 -6.03 11.99 -9.74
N HIS A 368 -5.66 10.76 -9.31
CA HIS A 368 -6.61 9.72 -8.91
C HIS A 368 -7.51 10.18 -7.76
N ASN A 369 -6.92 10.70 -6.68
CA ASN A 369 -7.68 11.19 -5.52
C ASN A 369 -8.61 12.36 -5.89
N GLU A 370 -8.18 13.27 -6.77
CA GLU A 370 -9.01 14.35 -7.29
C GLU A 370 -10.16 13.82 -8.16
N ALA A 371 -9.90 12.82 -9.02
CA ALA A 371 -10.92 12.15 -9.82
C ALA A 371 -11.96 11.43 -8.95
N VAL A 372 -11.54 10.73 -7.88
CA VAL A 372 -12.45 10.09 -6.91
C VAL A 372 -13.34 11.13 -6.21
N ARG A 373 -12.76 12.26 -5.77
CA ARG A 373 -13.54 13.34 -5.13
C ARG A 373 -14.56 13.95 -6.10
N GLY A 374 -14.16 14.14 -7.36
CA GLY A 374 -15.05 14.59 -8.44
C GLY A 374 -16.20 13.61 -8.66
N LEU A 375 -15.88 12.32 -8.80
CA LEU A 375 -16.84 11.23 -8.96
C LEU A 375 -17.88 11.19 -7.84
N ARG A 376 -17.44 11.23 -6.58
CA ARG A 376 -18.33 11.23 -5.40
C ARG A 376 -19.21 12.48 -5.35
N THR A 377 -18.66 13.64 -5.71
CA THR A 377 -19.42 14.89 -5.78
C THR A 377 -20.52 14.83 -6.84
N SER A 378 -20.20 14.30 -8.04
CA SER A 378 -21.17 14.11 -9.11
C SER A 378 -22.28 13.14 -8.69
N ARG A 379 -21.96 12.00 -8.08
CA ARG A 379 -22.96 11.04 -7.58
C ARG A 379 -23.90 11.64 -6.55
N ARG A 380 -23.38 12.40 -5.57
CA ARG A 380 -24.22 13.08 -4.57
C ARG A 380 -25.17 14.09 -5.23
N ARG A 381 -24.69 14.86 -6.21
CA ARG A 381 -25.54 15.80 -6.96
C ARG A 381 -26.62 15.06 -7.75
N LEU A 382 -26.27 13.96 -8.43
CA LEU A 382 -27.23 13.13 -9.15
C LEU A 382 -28.28 12.52 -8.21
N ALA A 383 -27.87 12.01 -7.05
CA ALA A 383 -28.76 11.48 -6.02
C ALA A 383 -29.81 12.53 -5.58
N ARG A 384 -29.39 13.79 -5.41
CA ARG A 384 -30.30 14.90 -5.08
C ARG A 384 -31.28 15.25 -6.21
N LEU A 385 -30.86 15.12 -7.47
CA LEU A 385 -31.69 15.48 -8.63
C LEU A 385 -32.71 14.39 -9.01
N ALA A 386 -32.53 13.15 -8.53
CA ALA A 386 -33.38 12.01 -8.87
C ALA A 386 -33.96 11.32 -7.62
N PRO A 387 -34.83 11.98 -6.83
CA PRO A 387 -35.34 11.43 -5.57
C PRO A 387 -36.09 10.10 -5.78
N ALA A 388 -36.11 9.27 -4.73
CA ALA A 388 -36.78 7.98 -4.72
C ALA A 388 -38.26 8.10 -5.14
N GLY A 389 -38.70 7.19 -6.03
CA GLY A 389 -40.04 7.20 -6.59
C GLY A 389 -40.21 8.04 -7.86
N GLY A 390 -39.18 8.79 -8.27
CA GLY A 390 -39.09 9.42 -9.60
C GLY A 390 -38.74 8.45 -10.73
N PRO A 391 -38.59 8.95 -11.98
CA PRO A 391 -38.08 8.15 -13.09
C PRO A 391 -36.65 7.67 -12.83
N ARG A 392 -36.27 6.54 -13.44
CA ARG A 392 -34.91 6.00 -13.34
C ARG A 392 -33.89 7.00 -13.85
N LEU A 393 -32.72 7.00 -13.22
CA LEU A 393 -31.63 7.89 -13.62
C LEU A 393 -30.96 7.42 -14.92
N ALA A 394 -30.91 6.11 -15.16
CA ALA A 394 -30.43 5.53 -16.40
C ALA A 394 -31.59 5.14 -17.34
N ASP A 395 -31.42 5.39 -18.63
CA ASP A 395 -32.28 4.90 -19.70
C ASP A 395 -31.56 3.85 -20.57
N GLN A 396 -32.24 3.38 -21.63
CA GLN A 396 -31.68 2.38 -22.53
C GLN A 396 -30.48 2.92 -23.33
N ASP A 397 -30.42 4.21 -23.62
CA ASP A 397 -29.32 4.82 -24.39
C ASP A 397 -28.05 4.87 -23.53
N VAL A 398 -28.16 5.33 -22.29
CA VAL A 398 -27.08 5.27 -21.27
C VAL A 398 -26.56 3.85 -21.13
N TYR A 399 -27.46 2.88 -21.04
CA TYR A 399 -27.06 1.47 -20.89
C TYR A 399 -26.35 0.93 -22.14
N THR A 400 -26.84 1.29 -23.33
CA THR A 400 -26.23 0.88 -24.61
C THR A 400 -24.83 1.47 -24.75
N THR A 401 -24.64 2.75 -24.39
CA THR A 401 -23.32 3.39 -24.33
C THR A 401 -22.40 2.71 -23.33
N TYR A 402 -22.88 2.41 -22.13
CA TYR A 402 -22.11 1.70 -21.11
C TYR A 402 -21.59 0.34 -21.62
N ARG A 403 -22.48 -0.49 -22.18
CA ARG A 403 -22.10 -1.82 -22.72
C ARG A 403 -21.04 -1.71 -23.80
N ALA A 404 -21.21 -0.77 -24.74
CA ALA A 404 -20.25 -0.53 -25.81
C ALA A 404 -18.87 -0.15 -25.25
N GLN A 405 -18.81 0.81 -24.32
CA GLN A 405 -17.55 1.26 -23.71
C GLN A 405 -16.81 0.14 -22.96
N ILE A 406 -17.53 -0.72 -22.23
CA ILE A 406 -16.92 -1.84 -21.52
C ILE A 406 -16.42 -2.91 -22.51
N ALA A 407 -17.21 -3.23 -23.53
CA ALA A 407 -16.86 -4.22 -24.54
C ALA A 407 -15.66 -3.78 -25.38
N ASP A 408 -15.60 -2.50 -25.78
CA ASP A 408 -14.46 -1.91 -26.48
C ASP A 408 -13.17 -2.05 -25.67
N ARG A 409 -13.21 -1.71 -24.38
CA ARG A 409 -12.05 -1.82 -23.49
C ARG A 409 -11.56 -3.27 -23.34
N ALA A 410 -12.48 -4.21 -23.12
CA ALA A 410 -12.14 -5.62 -22.99
C ALA A 410 -11.45 -6.13 -24.27
N ALA A 411 -12.01 -5.77 -25.43
CA ALA A 411 -11.47 -6.15 -26.73
C ALA A 411 -10.08 -5.55 -26.99
N ASP A 412 -9.87 -4.26 -26.66
CA ASP A 412 -8.59 -3.58 -26.89
C ASP A 412 -7.46 -4.19 -26.03
N LEU A 413 -7.73 -4.47 -24.75
CA LEU A 413 -6.76 -5.11 -23.84
C LEU A 413 -6.40 -6.54 -24.28
N VAL A 414 -7.41 -7.34 -24.64
CA VAL A 414 -7.22 -8.72 -25.09
C VAL A 414 -6.47 -8.75 -26.42
N LEU A 415 -6.83 -7.87 -27.36
CA LEU A 415 -6.22 -7.84 -28.69
C LEU A 415 -4.76 -7.37 -28.64
N ASP A 416 -4.43 -6.36 -27.85
CA ASP A 416 -3.02 -5.94 -27.65
C ASP A 416 -2.19 -7.08 -27.05
N THR A 417 -2.71 -7.76 -26.03
CA THR A 417 -2.04 -8.90 -25.40
C THR A 417 -1.86 -10.07 -26.37
N PHE A 418 -2.93 -10.43 -27.09
CA PHE A 418 -2.89 -11.49 -28.10
C PHE A 418 -1.89 -11.18 -29.21
N ASP A 419 -1.85 -9.92 -29.68
CA ASP A 419 -0.89 -9.49 -30.69
C ASP A 419 0.56 -9.69 -30.22
N ARG A 420 0.87 -9.28 -28.99
CA ARG A 420 2.21 -9.44 -28.39
C ARG A 420 2.63 -10.92 -28.30
N ILE A 421 1.74 -11.80 -27.85
CA ILE A 421 2.01 -13.25 -27.76
C ILE A 421 2.24 -13.87 -29.15
N VAL A 422 1.42 -13.49 -30.14
CA VAL A 422 1.57 -13.97 -31.52
C VAL A 422 2.90 -13.52 -32.12
N ILE A 423 3.27 -12.24 -31.98
CA ILE A 423 4.54 -11.71 -32.49
C ILE A 423 5.72 -12.46 -31.87
N ASP A 424 5.71 -12.67 -30.55
CA ASP A 424 6.77 -13.38 -29.86
C ASP A 424 6.92 -14.81 -30.38
N SER A 425 5.80 -15.54 -30.47
CA SER A 425 5.75 -16.93 -30.95
C SER A 425 6.28 -17.11 -32.37
N LEU A 426 6.17 -16.09 -33.23
CA LEU A 426 6.74 -16.11 -34.59
C LEU A 426 8.27 -15.98 -34.60
N THR A 427 8.85 -15.39 -33.57
CA THR A 427 10.30 -15.19 -33.44
C THR A 427 10.98 -16.23 -32.55
N ALA A 428 10.20 -17.03 -31.81
CA ALA A 428 10.68 -18.05 -30.92
C ALA A 428 11.16 -19.31 -31.68
N PRO A 429 12.29 -19.93 -31.28
CA PRO A 429 12.77 -21.18 -31.89
C PRO A 429 11.79 -22.35 -31.70
N THR A 430 11.12 -22.37 -30.55
CA THR A 430 10.04 -23.29 -30.20
C THR A 430 8.87 -22.46 -29.65
N PRO A 431 7.73 -22.37 -30.35
CA PRO A 431 6.62 -21.55 -29.89
C PRO A 431 6.03 -22.14 -28.59
N PRO A 432 5.87 -21.34 -27.53
CA PRO A 432 5.41 -21.81 -26.21
C PRO A 432 3.92 -22.15 -26.19
N GLU A 433 3.17 -21.67 -27.19
CA GLU A 433 1.72 -21.75 -27.28
C GLU A 433 1.29 -22.18 -28.69
N ALA A 434 0.22 -22.97 -28.78
CA ALA A 434 -0.37 -23.38 -30.05
C ALA A 434 -1.14 -22.21 -30.67
N ILE A 435 -0.42 -21.29 -31.31
CA ILE A 435 -1.01 -20.11 -31.94
C ILE A 435 -1.86 -20.51 -33.17
N PRO A 436 -3.08 -19.95 -33.34
CA PRO A 436 -3.88 -20.16 -34.54
C PRO A 436 -3.11 -19.79 -35.82
N SER A 437 -3.19 -20.64 -36.84
CA SER A 437 -2.43 -20.47 -38.10
C SER A 437 -2.80 -19.19 -38.87
N ASP A 438 -3.98 -18.61 -38.62
CA ASP A 438 -4.43 -17.37 -39.24
C ASP A 438 -4.00 -16.09 -38.50
N ALA A 439 -3.52 -16.21 -37.26
CA ALA A 439 -3.30 -15.07 -36.34
C ALA A 439 -2.32 -14.04 -36.89
N ALA A 440 -1.12 -14.49 -37.28
CA ALA A 440 -0.05 -13.63 -37.76
C ALA A 440 -0.46 -12.79 -38.98
N ARG A 441 -1.15 -13.42 -39.93
CA ARG A 441 -1.65 -12.78 -41.15
C ARG A 441 -2.72 -11.74 -40.82
N ARG A 442 -3.67 -12.08 -39.95
CA ARG A 442 -4.78 -11.18 -39.59
C ARG A 442 -4.32 -9.98 -38.77
N LEU A 443 -3.39 -10.15 -37.84
CA LEU A 443 -2.87 -9.07 -37.02
C LEU A 443 -1.94 -8.11 -37.78
N ALA A 444 -1.30 -8.58 -38.86
CA ALA A 444 -0.47 -7.74 -39.73
C ALA A 444 -1.28 -6.82 -40.66
N ASP A 445 -2.54 -7.15 -40.92
CA ASP A 445 -3.44 -6.41 -41.79
C ASP A 445 -4.44 -5.57 -40.97
N ALA A 446 -4.63 -4.29 -41.34
CA ALA A 446 -5.53 -3.40 -40.61
C ALA A 446 -6.97 -3.91 -40.62
N ARG A 447 -7.42 -4.47 -41.75
CA ARG A 447 -8.76 -5.06 -41.87
C ARG A 447 -8.87 -6.33 -41.04
N GLY A 448 -7.91 -7.26 -41.15
CA GLY A 448 -7.89 -8.47 -40.32
C GLY A 448 -7.91 -8.18 -38.81
N ARG A 449 -7.18 -7.15 -38.37
CA ARG A 449 -7.18 -6.69 -36.97
C ARG A 449 -8.52 -6.09 -36.57
N ALA A 450 -9.13 -5.27 -37.44
CA ALA A 450 -10.46 -4.72 -37.20
C ALA A 450 -11.52 -5.84 -37.10
N GLU A 451 -11.42 -6.89 -37.92
CA GLU A 451 -12.30 -8.06 -37.84
C GLU A 451 -12.11 -8.84 -36.53
N LEU A 452 -10.87 -9.01 -36.05
CA LEU A 452 -10.59 -9.61 -34.73
C LEU A 452 -11.13 -8.76 -33.58
N ARG A 453 -10.92 -7.44 -33.64
CA ARG A 453 -11.47 -6.49 -32.67
C ARG A 453 -13.00 -6.58 -32.64
N LEU A 454 -13.64 -6.57 -33.80
CA LEU A 454 -15.09 -6.69 -33.92
C LEU A 454 -15.61 -8.02 -33.35
N ALA A 455 -14.91 -9.13 -33.59
CA ALA A 455 -15.27 -10.42 -33.00
C ALA A 455 -15.20 -10.38 -31.46
N ALA A 456 -14.15 -9.77 -30.90
CA ALA A 456 -14.01 -9.59 -29.46
C ALA A 456 -15.08 -8.65 -28.88
N VAL A 457 -15.36 -7.51 -29.52
CA VAL A 457 -16.42 -6.55 -29.11
C VAL A 457 -17.80 -7.19 -29.16
N ASN A 458 -18.13 -7.91 -30.22
CA ASN A 458 -19.43 -8.60 -30.35
C ASN A 458 -19.59 -9.68 -29.28
N ALA A 459 -18.53 -10.46 -29.02
CA ALA A 459 -18.52 -11.46 -27.98
C ALA A 459 -18.72 -10.85 -26.59
N ALA A 460 -17.99 -9.77 -26.28
CA ALA A 460 -18.12 -9.03 -25.03
C ALA A 460 -19.52 -8.39 -24.88
N THR A 461 -20.05 -7.78 -25.95
CA THR A 461 -21.37 -7.14 -25.95
C THR A 461 -22.50 -8.15 -25.73
N GLY A 462 -22.37 -9.35 -26.31
CA GLY A 462 -23.33 -10.45 -26.17
C GLY A 462 -23.41 -11.04 -24.76
N GLU A 463 -22.37 -10.84 -23.93
CA GLU A 463 -22.44 -11.25 -22.51
C GLU A 463 -23.45 -10.41 -21.75
N PHE A 464 -23.68 -9.15 -22.10
CA PHE A 464 -24.59 -8.27 -21.38
C PHE A 464 -26.07 -8.50 -21.74
N PRO A 465 -27.02 -8.22 -20.82
CA PRO A 465 -28.45 -8.17 -21.11
C PRO A 465 -28.78 -7.18 -22.24
N ASP A 466 -29.75 -7.52 -23.11
CA ASP A 466 -30.10 -6.66 -24.26
C ASP A 466 -30.82 -5.37 -23.87
N ARG A 467 -31.61 -5.43 -22.81
CA ARG A 467 -32.35 -4.30 -22.24
C ARG A 467 -31.78 -3.92 -20.88
N LEU A 468 -31.92 -2.65 -20.52
CA LEU A 468 -31.58 -2.14 -19.20
C LEU A 468 -32.27 -3.00 -18.13
N PRO A 469 -31.51 -3.67 -17.24
CA PRO A 469 -32.08 -4.50 -16.18
C PRO A 469 -32.96 -3.68 -15.24
N GLY A 470 -34.13 -4.21 -14.87
CA GLY A 470 -35.01 -3.66 -13.85
C GLY A 470 -35.01 -4.47 -12.56
N ALA A 471 -35.86 -4.09 -11.59
CA ALA A 471 -35.92 -4.77 -10.29
C ALA A 471 -36.25 -6.27 -10.38
N ARG A 472 -36.99 -6.69 -11.42
CA ARG A 472 -37.31 -8.12 -11.66
C ARG A 472 -36.17 -8.91 -12.30
N ASP A 473 -35.09 -8.25 -12.73
CA ASP A 473 -33.99 -8.82 -13.49
C ASP A 473 -32.71 -8.97 -12.66
N LEU A 474 -32.79 -8.98 -11.32
CA LEU A 474 -31.61 -9.11 -10.44
C LEU A 474 -30.74 -10.32 -10.77
N GLY A 475 -31.39 -11.44 -11.15
CA GLY A 475 -30.71 -12.67 -11.56
C GLY A 475 -29.93 -12.57 -12.88
N GLU A 476 -30.05 -11.47 -13.62
CA GLU A 476 -29.28 -11.17 -14.83
C GLU A 476 -28.13 -10.19 -14.58
N LEU A 477 -28.04 -9.56 -13.39
CA LEU A 477 -27.02 -8.55 -13.10
C LEU A 477 -25.59 -9.12 -13.06
N TRP A 478 -25.42 -10.43 -12.86
CA TRP A 478 -24.11 -11.08 -12.94
C TRP A 478 -23.43 -10.85 -14.29
N ARG A 479 -24.22 -10.68 -15.35
CA ARG A 479 -23.76 -10.43 -16.72
C ARG A 479 -23.14 -9.05 -16.93
N LEU A 480 -23.32 -8.13 -15.97
CA LEU A 480 -22.64 -6.83 -15.97
C LEU A 480 -21.16 -6.95 -15.57
N GLY A 481 -20.74 -8.12 -15.07
CA GLY A 481 -19.37 -8.40 -14.67
C GLY A 481 -18.96 -7.75 -13.36
N ARG A 482 -17.72 -8.01 -12.97
CA ARG A 482 -17.11 -7.50 -11.73
C ARG A 482 -17.06 -5.95 -11.63
N PRO A 483 -16.78 -5.18 -12.71
CA PRO A 483 -16.70 -3.72 -12.60
C PRO A 483 -17.97 -3.04 -12.07
N ALA A 484 -19.16 -3.57 -12.43
CA ALA A 484 -20.43 -3.04 -11.93
C ALA A 484 -20.61 -3.30 -10.43
N VAL A 485 -20.24 -4.49 -9.98
CA VAL A 485 -20.27 -4.87 -8.56
C VAL A 485 -19.32 -4.00 -7.73
N ASP A 486 -18.10 -3.80 -8.21
CA ASP A 486 -17.08 -2.99 -7.54
C ASP A 486 -17.50 -1.51 -7.44
N ALA A 487 -18.18 -0.97 -8.45
CA ALA A 487 -18.71 0.39 -8.38
C ALA A 487 -19.82 0.56 -7.34
N VAL A 488 -20.70 -0.44 -7.19
CA VAL A 488 -21.74 -0.44 -6.15
C VAL A 488 -21.10 -0.57 -4.77
N LYS A 489 -20.11 -1.46 -4.61
CA LYS A 489 -19.31 -1.58 -3.39
C LYS A 489 -18.70 -0.23 -2.99
N GLY A 490 -18.02 0.45 -3.91
CA GLY A 490 -17.41 1.76 -3.66
C GLY A 490 -18.41 2.82 -3.16
N THR A 491 -19.62 2.83 -3.72
CA THR A 491 -20.69 3.72 -3.30
C THR A 491 -21.14 3.43 -1.86
N LEU A 492 -21.39 2.15 -1.53
CA LEU A 492 -21.79 1.73 -0.19
C LEU A 492 -20.69 2.01 0.86
N ILE A 493 -19.42 1.74 0.53
CA ILE A 493 -18.28 2.04 1.39
C ILE A 493 -18.15 3.55 1.63
N SER A 494 -18.42 4.39 0.62
CA SER A 494 -18.45 5.85 0.81
C SER A 494 -19.52 6.26 1.82
N MET A 495 -20.72 5.70 1.73
CA MET A 495 -21.81 5.97 2.68
C MET A 495 -21.46 5.50 4.10
N ILE A 496 -20.89 4.30 4.24
CA ILE A 496 -20.44 3.77 5.54
C ILE A 496 -19.39 4.68 6.19
N ASN A 497 -18.42 5.16 5.41
CA ASN A 497 -17.39 6.08 5.90
C ASN A 497 -17.97 7.42 6.38
N GLU A 498 -19.03 7.92 5.75
CA GLU A 498 -19.77 9.10 6.23
C GLU A 498 -20.55 8.79 7.51
N GLY A 499 -21.12 7.58 7.64
CA GLY A 499 -21.76 7.11 8.87
C GLY A 499 -20.80 7.13 10.06
N TYR A 500 -19.57 6.61 9.89
CA TYR A 500 -18.54 6.62 10.95
C TYR A 500 -18.14 8.02 11.45
N VAL A 501 -18.39 9.08 10.67
CA VAL A 501 -18.14 10.48 11.10
C VAL A 501 -19.24 10.99 12.04
N LEU A 502 -20.46 10.44 11.93
CA LEU A 502 -21.63 10.89 12.68
C LEU A 502 -21.89 10.12 13.96
N THR A 503 -21.44 8.85 14.05
CA THR A 503 -21.73 7.98 15.19
C THR A 503 -20.49 7.57 16.00
N THR A 504 -20.60 7.72 17.31
CA THR A 504 -19.66 7.24 18.34
C THR A 504 -20.18 5.98 19.06
N ASP A 505 -21.48 5.72 18.94
CA ASP A 505 -22.20 4.58 19.50
C ASP A 505 -21.58 3.24 19.05
N PRO A 506 -21.11 2.39 19.99
CA PRO A 506 -20.46 1.12 19.65
C PRO A 506 -21.35 0.16 18.86
N ASP A 507 -22.67 0.14 19.10
CA ASP A 507 -23.59 -0.81 18.47
C ASP A 507 -23.82 -0.43 17.00
N GLU A 508 -24.03 0.86 16.73
CA GLU A 508 -24.14 1.37 15.37
C GLU A 508 -22.85 1.20 14.59
N ARG A 509 -21.68 1.40 15.23
CA ARG A 509 -20.38 1.18 14.59
C ARG A 509 -20.13 -0.31 14.31
N ARG A 510 -20.51 -1.21 15.23
CA ARG A 510 -20.50 -2.66 14.98
C ARG A 510 -21.38 -3.03 13.79
N ALA A 511 -22.57 -2.43 13.69
CA ALA A 511 -23.47 -2.64 12.56
C ALA A 511 -22.87 -2.11 11.25
N LEU A 512 -22.31 -0.89 11.23
CA LEU A 512 -21.61 -0.33 10.07
C LEU A 512 -20.44 -1.22 9.64
N SER A 513 -19.70 -1.75 10.60
CA SER A 513 -18.55 -2.60 10.39
C SER A 513 -18.93 -3.98 9.83
N ALA A 514 -20.00 -4.59 10.35
CA ALA A 514 -20.55 -5.83 9.84
C ALA A 514 -21.05 -5.67 8.39
N ILE A 515 -21.72 -4.54 8.09
CA ILE A 515 -22.14 -4.22 6.73
C ILE A 515 -20.91 -4.01 5.83
N ALA A 516 -19.89 -3.28 6.29
CA ALA A 516 -18.65 -3.07 5.52
C ALA A 516 -17.96 -4.40 5.18
N ARG A 517 -17.87 -5.33 6.15
CA ARG A 517 -17.37 -6.71 5.96
C ARG A 517 -18.16 -7.42 4.87
N GLY A 518 -19.49 -7.35 4.92
CA GLY A 518 -20.37 -7.93 3.88
C GLY A 518 -20.16 -7.30 2.49
N VAL A 519 -20.05 -5.98 2.40
CA VAL A 519 -19.85 -5.26 1.12
C VAL A 519 -18.53 -5.64 0.49
N HIS A 520 -17.46 -5.68 1.30
CA HIS A 520 -16.15 -6.10 0.84
C HIS A 520 -16.10 -7.59 0.43
N GLY A 521 -16.75 -8.46 1.22
CA GLY A 521 -16.83 -9.91 0.98
C GLY A 521 -17.75 -10.33 -0.17
N ALA A 522 -18.56 -9.41 -0.73
CA ALA A 522 -19.53 -9.75 -1.77
C ALA A 522 -18.91 -10.32 -3.07
N VAL A 523 -17.63 -10.07 -3.35
CA VAL A 523 -16.90 -10.61 -4.52
C VAL A 523 -15.75 -11.54 -4.10
N VAL A 524 -15.30 -11.44 -2.85
CA VAL A 524 -14.29 -12.31 -2.25
C VAL A 524 -15.05 -13.34 -1.44
N ALA A 525 -15.62 -14.36 -2.09
CA ALA A 525 -16.35 -15.39 -1.36
C ALA A 525 -15.44 -16.05 -0.31
N PRO A 526 -15.75 -15.96 1.00
CA PRO A 526 -15.22 -16.91 1.97
C PRO A 526 -15.98 -18.21 1.73
N ARG A 527 -15.32 -19.21 1.16
CA ARG A 527 -15.91 -20.53 0.86
C ARG A 527 -16.19 -21.41 2.09
N GLU A 528 -16.35 -20.83 3.28
CA GLU A 528 -16.67 -21.59 4.48
C GLU A 528 -18.16 -21.97 4.57
N GLN A 529 -19.06 -21.20 3.96
CA GLN A 529 -20.52 -21.46 4.08
C GLN A 529 -21.07 -22.48 3.07
N ALA A 530 -20.25 -22.99 2.14
CA ALA A 530 -20.71 -23.84 1.04
C ALA A 530 -20.20 -25.29 1.09
N GLY A 531 -20.01 -25.88 2.28
CA GLY A 531 -20.02 -27.34 2.53
C GLY A 531 -19.17 -28.27 1.64
N ALA A 532 -18.26 -27.75 0.82
CA ALA A 532 -17.46 -28.48 -0.13
C ALA A 532 -15.99 -28.14 0.11
N GLN A 533 -15.18 -29.16 0.40
CA GLN A 533 -13.73 -29.11 0.47
C GLN A 533 -13.12 -28.77 -0.89
N LEU A 534 -13.30 -27.52 -1.34
CA LEU A 534 -12.68 -27.00 -2.55
C LEU A 534 -11.70 -25.91 -2.11
N LEU A 535 -10.43 -26.19 -2.37
CA LEU A 535 -9.26 -25.37 -2.10
C LEU A 535 -9.54 -23.88 -2.39
N PRO A 536 -8.94 -22.94 -1.63
CA PRO A 536 -8.96 -21.52 -1.99
C PRO A 536 -8.49 -21.40 -3.44
N LEU A 537 -9.24 -20.67 -4.27
CA LEU A 537 -8.73 -20.35 -5.60
C LEU A 537 -7.58 -19.36 -5.40
N PRO A 538 -6.40 -19.63 -5.98
CA PRO A 538 -5.31 -18.67 -5.94
C PRO A 538 -5.74 -17.33 -6.52
N SER A 539 -5.12 -16.27 -6.00
CA SER A 539 -5.12 -14.90 -6.54
C SER A 539 -5.59 -14.87 -8.00
N THR A 540 -6.87 -14.52 -8.21
CA THR A 540 -7.57 -14.81 -9.47
C THR A 540 -6.80 -14.34 -10.71
N PRO A 541 -6.80 -15.07 -11.84
CA PRO A 541 -6.29 -14.62 -13.14
C PRO A 541 -6.65 -13.17 -13.54
N ALA A 542 -7.76 -12.62 -13.05
CA ALA A 542 -8.11 -11.20 -13.25
C ALA A 542 -7.14 -10.22 -12.57
N ASN A 543 -6.53 -10.61 -11.45
CA ASN A 543 -5.47 -9.84 -10.76
C ASN A 543 -4.08 -10.12 -11.36
N ARG A 544 -3.90 -11.23 -12.10
CA ARG A 544 -2.67 -11.58 -12.82
C ARG A 544 -2.57 -10.95 -14.22
N GLY A 545 -3.66 -10.33 -14.70
CA GLY A 545 -3.69 -9.48 -15.91
C GLY A 545 -4.11 -10.20 -17.19
N ALA A 546 -4.20 -9.45 -18.29
CA ALA A 546 -4.69 -9.94 -19.58
C ALA A 546 -3.83 -11.07 -20.18
N PHE A 547 -2.52 -11.10 -19.88
CA PHE A 547 -1.60 -12.15 -20.34
C PHE A 547 -2.07 -13.53 -19.86
N THR A 548 -2.31 -13.71 -18.57
CA THR A 548 -2.80 -14.99 -18.03
C THR A 548 -4.11 -15.42 -18.70
N VAL A 549 -5.05 -14.49 -18.90
CA VAL A 549 -6.34 -14.76 -19.55
C VAL A 549 -6.14 -15.25 -20.98
N VAL A 550 -5.35 -14.56 -21.80
CA VAL A 550 -5.12 -14.92 -23.20
C VAL A 550 -4.36 -16.25 -23.31
N ARG A 551 -3.32 -16.45 -22.50
CA ARG A 551 -2.55 -17.71 -22.47
C ARG A 551 -3.40 -18.92 -22.12
N HIS A 552 -4.23 -18.80 -21.09
CA HIS A 552 -5.13 -19.88 -20.70
C HIS A 552 -6.16 -20.15 -21.79
N THR A 553 -6.67 -19.10 -22.43
CA THR A 553 -7.60 -19.25 -23.56
C THR A 553 -6.95 -19.96 -24.74
N LEU A 554 -5.70 -19.61 -25.08
CA LEU A 554 -4.92 -20.27 -26.14
C LEU A 554 -4.66 -21.75 -25.84
N ARG A 555 -4.38 -22.08 -24.59
CA ARG A 555 -4.19 -23.48 -24.13
C ARG A 555 -5.50 -24.28 -24.24
N ASP A 556 -6.59 -23.72 -23.74
CA ASP A 556 -7.89 -24.38 -23.70
C ASP A 556 -8.52 -24.55 -25.09
N LEU A 557 -8.26 -23.61 -26.00
CA LEU A 557 -8.76 -23.59 -27.38
C LEU A 557 -7.66 -23.91 -28.40
N ALA A 558 -6.75 -24.83 -28.06
CA ALA A 558 -5.69 -25.25 -28.98
C ALA A 558 -6.27 -25.73 -30.33
N GLY A 559 -5.85 -25.11 -31.43
CA GLY A 559 -6.33 -25.40 -32.79
C GLY A 559 -7.57 -24.64 -33.24
N ALA A 560 -8.16 -23.79 -32.39
CA ALA A 560 -9.25 -22.90 -32.80
C ALA A 560 -8.77 -21.73 -33.67
N SER A 561 -9.70 -21.02 -34.31
CA SER A 561 -9.40 -19.81 -35.10
C SER A 561 -9.10 -18.60 -34.22
N SER A 562 -8.38 -17.62 -34.76
CA SER A 562 -8.03 -16.39 -34.01
C SER A 562 -9.25 -15.63 -33.50
N ASP A 563 -10.37 -15.62 -34.24
CA ASP A 563 -11.62 -14.98 -33.82
C ASP A 563 -12.26 -15.70 -32.62
N ALA A 564 -12.22 -17.03 -32.58
CA ALA A 564 -12.73 -17.79 -31.44
C ALA A 564 -11.91 -17.54 -30.17
N VAL A 565 -10.57 -17.45 -30.29
CA VAL A 565 -9.66 -17.17 -29.18
C VAL A 565 -9.89 -15.77 -28.62
N VAL A 566 -9.86 -14.72 -29.44
CA VAL A 566 -10.06 -13.34 -28.94
C VAL A 566 -11.48 -13.12 -28.40
N ALA A 567 -12.48 -13.76 -29.00
CA ALA A 567 -13.85 -13.73 -28.50
C ALA A 567 -13.97 -14.36 -27.10
N GLU A 568 -13.39 -15.54 -26.89
CA GLU A 568 -13.43 -16.21 -25.59
C GLU A 568 -12.60 -15.48 -24.53
N ALA A 569 -11.42 -14.97 -24.90
CA ALA A 569 -10.59 -14.18 -23.99
C ALA A 569 -11.30 -12.90 -23.54
N ALA A 570 -12.02 -12.21 -24.43
CA ALA A 570 -12.83 -11.03 -24.09
C ALA A 570 -13.97 -11.37 -23.11
N ARG A 571 -14.65 -12.51 -23.31
CA ARG A 571 -15.68 -12.99 -22.37
C ARG A 571 -15.09 -13.33 -21.00
N ARG A 572 -13.96 -14.04 -20.96
CA ARG A 572 -13.25 -14.39 -19.71
C ARG A 572 -12.77 -13.16 -18.95
N TRP A 573 -12.32 -12.13 -19.66
CA TRP A 573 -11.91 -10.86 -19.03
C TRP A 573 -13.08 -10.17 -18.31
N LEU A 574 -14.29 -10.17 -18.89
CA LEU A 574 -15.49 -9.59 -18.25
C LEU A 574 -16.00 -10.40 -17.06
N ARG A 575 -15.99 -11.73 -17.17
CA ARG A 575 -16.52 -12.64 -16.16
C ARG A 575 -15.63 -12.78 -14.92
N GLY A 576 -14.33 -12.57 -15.07
CA GLY A 576 -13.35 -12.93 -14.04
C GLY A 576 -12.98 -14.41 -14.11
N ALA A 577 -12.05 -14.84 -13.27
CA ALA A 577 -11.26 -16.07 -13.43
C ALA A 577 -11.99 -17.44 -13.37
N GLY A 578 -13.31 -17.46 -13.22
CA GLY A 578 -14.08 -18.71 -13.21
C GLY A 578 -14.58 -19.08 -14.61
N ASP A 579 -14.92 -20.36 -14.80
CA ASP A 579 -15.81 -20.73 -15.91
C ASP A 579 -17.14 -19.94 -15.83
N ALA A 580 -17.94 -19.99 -16.89
CA ALA A 580 -19.18 -19.22 -16.97
C ALA A 580 -20.14 -19.52 -15.81
N GLN A 581 -20.15 -20.77 -15.32
CA GLN A 581 -21.04 -21.21 -14.25
C GLN A 581 -20.58 -20.68 -12.87
N THR A 582 -19.27 -20.72 -12.62
CA THR A 582 -18.65 -20.20 -11.40
C THR A 582 -18.84 -18.69 -11.32
N SER A 583 -18.53 -17.97 -12.40
CA SER A 583 -18.68 -16.52 -12.47
C SER A 583 -20.14 -16.08 -12.29
N ARG A 584 -21.08 -16.81 -12.90
CA ARG A 584 -22.52 -16.59 -12.69
C ARG A 584 -22.90 -16.77 -11.23
N THR A 585 -22.44 -17.83 -10.59
CA THR A 585 -22.78 -18.14 -9.19
C THR A 585 -22.25 -17.05 -8.26
N ASP A 586 -20.97 -16.71 -8.38
CA ASP A 586 -20.29 -15.74 -7.52
C ASP A 586 -20.86 -14.33 -7.68
N LEU A 587 -21.03 -13.85 -8.91
CA LEU A 587 -21.57 -12.51 -9.16
C LEU A 587 -23.07 -12.40 -8.87
N THR A 588 -23.85 -13.47 -9.04
CA THR A 588 -25.27 -13.48 -8.61
C THR A 588 -25.36 -13.37 -7.08
N LEU A 589 -24.52 -14.13 -6.36
CA LEU A 589 -24.42 -14.03 -4.91
C LEU A 589 -23.99 -12.63 -4.47
N ALA A 590 -23.03 -12.02 -5.19
CA ALA A 590 -22.57 -10.66 -4.94
C ALA A 590 -23.72 -9.65 -4.99
N TRP A 591 -24.49 -9.65 -6.09
CA TRP A 591 -25.62 -8.73 -6.26
C TRP A 591 -26.72 -8.95 -5.23
N SER A 592 -27.05 -10.20 -4.91
CA SER A 592 -28.02 -10.53 -3.85
C SER A 592 -27.56 -9.98 -2.49
N THR A 593 -26.29 -10.19 -2.15
CA THR A 593 -25.67 -9.73 -0.90
C THR A 593 -25.68 -8.21 -0.83
N LEU A 594 -25.23 -7.52 -1.88
CA LEU A 594 -25.20 -6.05 -1.93
C LEU A 594 -26.60 -5.43 -1.85
N SER A 595 -27.61 -6.07 -2.43
CA SER A 595 -29.01 -5.61 -2.35
C SER A 595 -29.52 -5.63 -0.90
N SER A 596 -29.27 -6.72 -0.18
CA SER A 596 -29.65 -6.88 1.24
C SER A 596 -28.90 -5.90 2.15
N LEU A 597 -27.59 -5.73 1.89
CA LEU A 597 -26.75 -4.81 2.65
C LEU A 597 -27.12 -3.35 2.40
N ALA A 598 -27.53 -2.98 1.18
CA ALA A 598 -27.98 -1.63 0.87
C ALA A 598 -29.26 -1.25 1.63
N GLU A 599 -30.23 -2.16 1.74
CA GLU A 599 -31.45 -1.96 2.54
C GLU A 599 -31.09 -1.79 4.03
N SER A 600 -30.29 -2.71 4.57
CA SER A 600 -29.85 -2.69 5.97
C SER A 600 -29.08 -1.39 6.30
N LEU A 601 -28.18 -0.98 5.41
CA LEU A 601 -27.40 0.25 5.53
C LEU A 601 -28.29 1.48 5.50
N ARG A 602 -29.25 1.55 4.57
CA ARG A 602 -30.19 2.68 4.48
C ARG A 602 -30.95 2.86 5.79
N GLY A 603 -31.50 1.78 6.35
CA GLY A 603 -32.23 1.85 7.62
C GLY A 603 -31.35 2.26 8.81
N LEU A 604 -30.09 1.82 8.84
CA LEU A 604 -29.12 2.22 9.87
C LEU A 604 -28.74 3.70 9.74
N LEU A 605 -28.41 4.17 8.53
CA LEU A 605 -28.00 5.55 8.28
C LEU A 605 -29.13 6.54 8.55
N ASP A 606 -30.38 6.17 8.28
CA ASP A 606 -31.56 6.99 8.62
C ASP A 606 -31.66 7.25 10.13
N ARG A 607 -31.43 6.23 10.96
CA ARG A 607 -31.37 6.37 12.42
C ARG A 607 -30.20 7.25 12.87
N ILE A 608 -28.99 7.01 12.34
CA ILE A 608 -27.78 7.78 12.64
C ILE A 608 -28.01 9.27 12.35
N VAL A 609 -28.52 9.59 11.17
CA VAL A 609 -28.78 10.97 10.73
C VAL A 609 -29.86 11.63 11.57
N ALA A 610 -30.95 10.93 11.89
CA ALA A 610 -32.03 11.46 12.72
C ALA A 610 -31.54 11.82 14.14
N ARG A 611 -30.69 10.98 14.73
CA ARG A 611 -30.07 11.24 16.04
C ARG A 611 -29.13 12.44 16.00
N SER A 612 -28.22 12.47 15.02
CA SER A 612 -27.28 13.58 14.86
C SER A 612 -27.95 14.93 14.63
N GLY A 613 -29.15 14.96 14.02
CA GLY A 613 -29.92 16.19 13.83
C GLY A 613 -30.57 16.75 15.10
N ASN A 614 -30.79 15.92 16.12
CA ASN A 614 -31.38 16.34 17.39
C ASN A 614 -30.34 16.95 18.35
N ASP A 615 -29.07 16.54 18.27
CA ASP A 615 -27.99 17.11 19.10
C ASP A 615 -27.65 18.56 18.71
N ASP A 616 -27.73 18.90 17.42
CA ASP A 616 -27.51 20.29 16.95
C ASP A 616 -28.70 21.22 17.31
N GLY A 617 -29.88 20.66 17.56
CA GLY A 617 -31.12 21.39 17.85
C GLY A 617 -31.18 22.08 19.22
N ASN A 618 -30.23 21.80 20.13
CA ASN A 618 -30.15 22.45 21.44
C ASN A 618 -29.13 23.62 21.49
N SER A 619 -28.55 24.00 20.34
CA SER A 619 -27.71 25.20 20.19
C SER A 619 -28.42 26.25 19.33
N ASN A 620 -29.48 26.85 19.88
CA ASN A 620 -30.33 27.76 19.13
C ASN A 620 -29.65 29.10 18.81
N SER A 621 -29.86 29.53 17.55
CA SER A 621 -29.87 30.90 17.02
C SER A 621 -28.61 31.77 17.14
N ASN A 622 -27.87 31.91 16.03
CA ASN A 622 -27.92 33.18 15.30
C ASN A 622 -27.44 33.04 13.86
N SER A 623 -28.28 33.57 12.96
CA SER A 623 -28.03 33.82 11.56
C SER A 623 -26.75 34.62 11.34
N ASN A 624 -25.98 34.28 10.31
CA ASN A 624 -25.62 35.32 9.35
C ASN A 624 -25.27 34.78 7.95
N THR A 625 -25.87 35.48 7.01
CA THR A 625 -25.64 35.55 5.58
C THR A 625 -24.20 35.97 5.26
N ASP A 626 -23.47 35.17 4.49
CA ASP A 626 -22.28 35.63 3.80
C ASP A 626 -22.70 36.30 2.49
N GLY A 627 -22.70 37.64 2.51
CA GLY A 627 -22.67 38.49 1.33
C GLY A 627 -21.27 39.11 1.22
N ASP A 628 -20.64 38.92 0.07
CA ASP A 628 -19.40 39.58 -0.34
C ASP A 628 -19.55 41.11 -0.33
N GLY A 629 -18.53 41.83 0.16
CA GLY A 629 -18.43 43.28 0.04
C GLY A 629 -17.24 43.89 0.78
N ASP A 630 -16.29 44.42 0.01
CA ASP A 630 -15.10 45.19 0.42
C ASP A 630 -15.39 46.40 1.33
N GLY A 631 -14.41 46.80 2.16
CA GLY A 631 -14.42 48.11 2.83
C GLY A 631 -13.32 48.33 3.88
N ASP A 632 -12.36 49.18 3.54
CA ASP A 632 -11.27 49.73 4.35
C ASP A 632 -11.76 50.74 5.42
N GLY A 633 -11.03 50.92 6.53
CA GLY A 633 -11.17 52.11 7.41
C GLY A 633 -11.21 51.93 8.96
N GLY A 634 -10.05 52.12 9.60
CA GLY A 634 -9.72 52.78 10.89
C GLY A 634 -10.66 52.89 12.12
N GLY A 635 -10.08 52.71 13.32
CA GLY A 635 -10.53 53.37 14.58
C GLY A 635 -10.42 52.52 15.87
N ALA A 636 -9.69 53.00 16.89
CA ALA A 636 -9.37 52.34 18.17
C ALA A 636 -10.38 52.68 19.32
N PRO A 637 -10.08 52.50 20.64
CA PRO A 637 -10.19 51.27 21.45
C PRO A 637 -11.03 51.42 22.76
N GLY A 638 -11.35 50.31 23.46
CA GLY A 638 -11.84 50.26 24.86
C GLY A 638 -12.85 49.12 25.10
N ASP A 639 -13.01 48.47 26.25
CA ASP A 639 -12.37 48.48 27.57
C ASP A 639 -12.80 47.17 28.30
N ARG A 640 -11.83 46.48 28.92
CA ARG A 640 -11.86 45.52 30.06
C ARG A 640 -12.73 44.24 30.14
N PRO A 641 -12.26 43.22 30.93
CA PRO A 641 -12.72 41.84 30.89
C PRO A 641 -13.71 41.49 32.02
N ARG A 642 -14.59 40.51 31.78
CA ARG A 642 -15.38 39.83 32.83
C ARG A 642 -14.66 38.56 33.29
N THR A 643 -14.39 38.52 34.58
CA THR A 643 -13.88 37.37 35.34
C THR A 643 -15.02 36.42 35.73
N ALA A 644 -14.78 35.11 35.62
CA ALA A 644 -15.37 33.94 36.33
C ALA A 644 -15.33 32.72 35.38
N GLY A 645 -14.93 31.50 35.75
CA GLY A 645 -14.57 30.93 37.04
C GLY A 645 -13.69 29.69 36.83
N ALA A 646 -13.01 29.29 37.90
CA ALA A 646 -12.01 28.24 37.94
C ALA A 646 -12.64 26.82 37.87
N GLY A 647 -12.22 26.07 36.86
CA GLY A 647 -12.37 24.63 36.66
C GLY A 647 -11.27 24.23 35.68
N GLY A 648 -10.48 23.21 36.03
CA GLY A 648 -9.12 22.98 35.51
C GLY A 648 -9.00 22.70 34.01
N ARG A 649 -8.87 23.77 33.20
CA ARG A 649 -8.36 23.67 31.83
C ARG A 649 -6.87 23.36 31.84
N LEU A 650 -6.41 22.49 30.94
CA LEU A 650 -4.99 22.26 30.58
C LEU A 650 -4.22 23.57 30.24
N VAL A 651 -4.95 24.67 30.04
CA VAL A 651 -4.48 25.97 29.54
C VAL A 651 -3.92 26.92 30.63
N SER A 652 -3.79 26.53 31.91
CA SER A 652 -3.12 27.42 32.88
C SER A 652 -1.59 27.51 32.72
N ALA A 653 -0.95 26.58 32.03
CA ALA A 653 0.51 26.62 31.78
C ALA A 653 0.89 27.15 30.38
N ALA A 654 -0.05 27.18 29.41
CA ALA A 654 0.20 27.56 28.02
C ALA A 654 0.18 29.08 27.76
N LEU A 655 -0.26 29.89 28.73
CA LEU A 655 -0.45 31.34 28.59
C LEU A 655 0.84 32.19 28.51
N LEU A 656 2.02 31.57 28.47
CA LEU A 656 3.32 32.25 28.34
C LEU A 656 4.08 31.91 27.04
N ALA A 657 3.49 31.13 26.12
CA ALA A 657 4.13 30.82 24.84
C ALA A 657 3.78 31.88 23.76
N PRO A 658 4.76 32.29 22.91
CA PRO A 658 4.48 33.20 21.80
C PRO A 658 3.46 32.58 20.83
N PRO A 659 2.63 33.39 20.14
CA PRO A 659 1.63 32.87 19.22
C PRO A 659 2.29 32.04 18.12
N PRO A 660 1.72 30.87 17.75
CA PRO A 660 2.28 30.04 16.69
C PRO A 660 2.33 30.82 15.37
N PRO A 661 3.32 30.54 14.49
CA PRO A 661 3.39 31.17 13.19
C PRO A 661 2.08 30.93 12.44
N ARG A 662 1.58 31.96 11.75
CA ARG A 662 0.33 31.97 10.98
C ARG A 662 0.44 31.03 9.76
N GLY A 663 0.46 29.73 9.99
CA GLY A 663 0.17 28.71 8.98
C GLY A 663 -1.34 28.60 8.82
N ARG A 664 -1.84 28.91 7.62
CA ARG A 664 -3.26 28.84 7.21
C ARG A 664 -4.09 27.80 7.99
N ARG A 665 -5.03 28.28 8.81
CA ARG A 665 -6.17 27.51 9.38
C ARG A 665 -6.97 26.89 8.24
N THR A 666 -6.52 25.76 7.72
CA THR A 666 -7.11 25.08 6.56
C THR A 666 -7.70 23.76 7.03
N GLY A 667 -9.01 23.76 7.23
CA GLY A 667 -9.75 22.59 7.67
C GLY A 667 -11.14 22.98 8.14
N LEU A 668 -12.11 22.11 7.88
CA LEU A 668 -13.43 22.22 8.51
C LEU A 668 -13.30 21.91 10.00
N SER A 669 -14.04 22.65 10.83
CA SER A 669 -14.31 22.28 12.22
C SER A 669 -14.99 20.91 12.27
N LEU A 670 -14.95 20.26 13.43
CA LEU A 670 -15.63 18.97 13.63
C LEU A 670 -17.12 19.07 13.30
N ALA A 671 -17.79 20.13 13.76
CA ALA A 671 -19.20 20.41 13.45
C ALA A 671 -19.44 20.54 11.94
N ALA A 672 -18.62 21.32 11.23
CA ALA A 672 -18.76 21.48 9.79
C ALA A 672 -18.49 20.18 9.00
N ARG A 673 -17.61 19.29 9.51
CA ARG A 673 -17.41 17.94 8.94
C ARG A 673 -18.63 17.07 9.12
N ARG A 674 -19.19 17.03 10.34
CA ARG A 674 -20.42 16.27 10.66
C ARG A 674 -21.59 16.76 9.82
N GLN A 675 -21.80 18.07 9.72
CA GLN A 675 -22.88 18.65 8.91
C GLN A 675 -22.79 18.24 7.43
N ARG A 676 -21.58 18.25 6.84
CA ARG A 676 -21.37 17.80 5.45
C ARG A 676 -21.61 16.30 5.26
N ALA A 677 -21.21 15.48 6.22
CA ALA A 677 -21.49 14.04 6.19
C ALA A 677 -22.99 13.78 6.31
N ALA A 678 -23.68 14.43 7.25
CA ALA A 678 -25.13 14.32 7.41
C ALA A 678 -25.90 14.75 6.15
N GLN A 679 -25.52 15.85 5.51
CA GLN A 679 -26.13 16.26 4.25
C GLN A 679 -25.89 15.25 3.12
N GLY A 680 -24.66 14.72 3.00
CA GLY A 680 -24.33 13.70 2.00
C GLY A 680 -25.16 12.43 2.17
N LEU A 681 -25.30 11.95 3.40
CA LEU A 681 -26.13 10.80 3.71
C LEU A 681 -27.62 11.06 3.45
N ARG A 682 -28.14 12.25 3.79
CA ARG A 682 -29.54 12.63 3.48
C ARG A 682 -29.83 12.57 1.98
N ASP A 683 -28.91 13.06 1.15
CA ASP A 683 -29.05 13.00 -0.31
C ASP A 683 -29.12 11.54 -0.80
N PHE A 684 -28.29 10.63 -0.26
CA PHE A 684 -28.34 9.20 -0.61
C PHE A 684 -29.58 8.48 -0.07
N ILE A 685 -30.00 8.73 1.17
CA ILE A 685 -31.20 8.14 1.77
C ILE A 685 -32.45 8.54 0.99
N GLY A 686 -32.52 9.81 0.56
CA GLY A 686 -33.60 10.34 -0.28
C GLY A 686 -33.62 9.76 -1.70
N TYR A 687 -32.46 9.33 -2.22
CA TYR A 687 -32.33 8.68 -3.52
C TYR A 687 -32.69 7.18 -3.49
N LEU A 688 -32.22 6.46 -2.46
CA LEU A 688 -32.37 5.01 -2.36
C LEU A 688 -33.80 4.62 -1.94
N PRO A 689 -34.49 3.77 -2.72
CA PRO A 689 -35.74 3.14 -2.29
C PRO A 689 -35.55 2.25 -1.05
N ALA A 690 -36.62 2.05 -0.29
CA ALA A 690 -36.61 1.14 0.87
C ALA A 690 -36.59 -0.34 0.46
N ASP A 691 -37.11 -0.67 -0.72
CA ASP A 691 -37.13 -2.03 -1.27
C ASP A 691 -35.73 -2.43 -1.78
N ARG A 692 -35.22 -3.58 -1.33
CA ARG A 692 -33.86 -4.07 -1.67
C ARG A 692 -33.60 -4.18 -3.16
N GLU A 693 -34.58 -4.62 -3.94
CA GLU A 693 -34.39 -4.86 -5.37
C GLU A 693 -34.26 -3.52 -6.11
N ARG A 694 -35.14 -2.57 -5.76
CA ARG A 694 -35.07 -1.20 -6.29
C ARG A 694 -33.85 -0.43 -5.79
N ALA A 695 -33.37 -0.69 -4.58
CA ALA A 695 -32.14 -0.08 -4.05
C ALA A 695 -30.90 -0.50 -4.85
N ALA A 696 -30.78 -1.80 -5.18
CA ALA A 696 -29.69 -2.29 -6.03
C ALA A 696 -29.72 -1.68 -7.43
N ILE A 697 -30.92 -1.55 -8.02
CA ILE A 697 -31.10 -0.91 -9.32
C ILE A 697 -30.77 0.59 -9.27
N ALA A 698 -31.13 1.30 -8.20
CA ALA A 698 -30.77 2.71 -8.03
C ALA A 698 -29.24 2.88 -7.92
N LEU A 699 -28.55 2.01 -7.17
CA LEU A 699 -27.08 2.03 -7.09
C LEU A 699 -26.43 1.72 -8.45
N LEU A 700 -27.01 0.79 -9.21
CA LEU A 700 -26.59 0.51 -10.58
C LEU A 700 -26.79 1.75 -11.49
N ASP A 701 -27.93 2.42 -11.42
CA ASP A 701 -28.21 3.61 -12.25
C ASP A 701 -27.20 4.73 -11.98
N LEU A 702 -26.84 4.96 -10.71
CA LEU A 702 -25.76 5.89 -10.35
C LEU A 702 -24.44 5.48 -11.00
N HIS A 703 -24.09 4.20 -11.01
CA HIS A 703 -22.87 3.73 -11.67
C HIS A 703 -22.92 3.95 -13.19
N LEU A 704 -24.00 3.53 -13.86
CA LEU A 704 -24.16 3.62 -15.31
C LEU A 704 -24.06 5.07 -15.80
N VAL A 705 -24.83 5.99 -15.19
CA VAL A 705 -24.81 7.40 -15.57
C VAL A 705 -23.47 8.06 -15.26
N THR A 706 -22.92 7.80 -14.06
CA THR A 706 -21.64 8.43 -13.71
C THR A 706 -20.52 7.97 -14.64
N ARG A 707 -20.49 6.68 -15.00
CA ARG A 707 -19.45 6.12 -15.88
C ARG A 707 -19.57 6.60 -17.33
N THR A 708 -20.78 6.68 -17.86
CA THR A 708 -21.00 7.22 -19.21
C THR A 708 -20.66 8.70 -19.31
N LEU A 709 -20.92 9.49 -18.26
CA LEU A 709 -20.57 10.92 -18.21
C LEU A 709 -19.07 11.17 -18.04
N THR A 710 -18.36 10.38 -17.24
CA THR A 710 -16.94 10.61 -16.95
C THR A 710 -16.00 9.88 -17.90
N GLY A 711 -16.43 8.78 -18.52
CA GLY A 711 -15.60 7.88 -19.32
C GLY A 711 -14.47 7.19 -18.54
N ALA A 712 -14.30 7.50 -17.25
CA ALA A 712 -13.11 7.17 -16.50
C ALA A 712 -13.30 5.91 -15.64
N ASP A 713 -12.31 5.02 -15.68
CA ASP A 713 -12.20 3.87 -14.77
C ASP A 713 -11.54 4.31 -13.47
N VAL A 714 -12.29 5.04 -12.67
CA VAL A 714 -11.80 5.50 -11.37
C VAL A 714 -12.24 4.50 -10.32
N ILE A 715 -11.28 3.81 -9.71
CA ILE A 715 -11.50 3.01 -8.51
C ILE A 715 -11.98 3.96 -7.42
N ASP A 716 -13.22 3.77 -6.93
CA ASP A 716 -13.92 4.72 -6.05
C ASP A 716 -13.45 4.64 -4.59
N GLN A 717 -12.14 4.71 -4.40
CA GLN A 717 -11.49 4.72 -3.10
C GLN A 717 -10.34 5.74 -3.15
N PRO A 718 -10.41 6.83 -2.37
CA PRO A 718 -9.27 7.70 -2.20
C PRO A 718 -8.25 6.98 -1.35
N VAL A 719 -6.98 7.27 -1.61
CA VAL A 719 -5.87 6.69 -0.88
C VAL A 719 -5.12 7.78 -0.15
N GLU A 720 -4.91 7.58 1.15
CA GLU A 720 -4.15 8.52 1.97
C GLU A 720 -2.67 8.34 1.67
N LEU A 721 -2.06 9.32 1.00
CA LEU A 721 -0.66 9.27 0.59
C LEU A 721 0.24 9.85 1.67
N VAL A 722 1.19 9.06 2.15
CA VAL A 722 2.26 9.49 3.05
C VAL A 722 3.60 9.19 2.39
N GLN A 723 4.39 10.23 2.14
CA GLN A 723 5.77 10.05 1.68
C GLN A 723 6.66 9.82 2.90
N VAL A 724 7.38 8.69 2.92
CA VAL A 724 8.34 8.34 3.98
C VAL A 724 9.74 8.62 3.48
N SER A 725 10.43 9.59 4.09
CA SER A 725 11.78 10.00 3.73
C SER A 725 12.69 10.23 4.93
N SER A 726 13.99 10.34 4.67
CA SER A 726 14.99 10.64 5.71
C SER A 726 15.01 12.12 6.12
N ASP A 727 14.27 13.00 5.43
CA ASP A 727 14.14 14.42 5.81
C ASP A 727 13.22 14.66 7.03
N ILE A 728 12.72 13.58 7.66
CA ILE A 728 11.91 13.72 8.86
C ILE A 728 12.77 14.17 10.04
N ARG A 729 12.26 15.12 10.83
CA ARG A 729 12.89 15.56 12.08
C ARG A 729 13.16 14.38 13.02
N CYS A 730 14.35 14.34 13.64
CA CYS A 730 14.72 13.41 14.70
C CYS A 730 15.31 14.19 15.88
N ASP A 731 14.64 14.14 17.04
CA ASP A 731 15.03 14.94 18.21
C ASP A 731 16.27 14.41 18.94
N LEU A 732 16.74 13.21 18.59
CA LEU A 732 17.98 12.64 19.14
C LEU A 732 19.24 13.29 18.54
N ASP A 733 19.16 13.80 17.31
CA ASP A 733 20.24 14.54 16.67
C ASP A 733 19.66 15.68 15.81
N PRO A 734 19.27 16.81 16.44
CA PRO A 734 18.67 17.95 15.73
C PRO A 734 19.60 18.59 14.70
N ALA A 735 20.91 18.33 14.76
CA ALA A 735 21.89 18.89 13.83
C ALA A 735 21.83 18.20 12.45
N ARG A 736 21.26 17.00 12.35
CA ARG A 736 21.07 16.27 11.08
C ARG A 736 19.60 16.29 10.69
N SER A 737 19.21 17.34 9.98
CA SER A 737 17.80 17.60 9.63
C SER A 737 17.36 17.03 8.28
N ASP A 738 18.29 16.64 7.41
CA ASP A 738 17.99 16.16 6.06
C ASP A 738 18.69 14.82 5.73
N ALA A 739 18.27 14.22 4.62
CA ALA A 739 18.83 12.96 4.13
C ALA A 739 20.34 13.05 3.84
N HIS A 740 20.84 14.18 3.33
CA HIS A 740 22.26 14.36 2.97
C HIS A 740 23.19 14.32 4.20
N HIS A 741 22.72 14.80 5.34
CA HIS A 741 23.49 14.76 6.58
C HIS A 741 23.34 13.43 7.34
N LYS A 742 22.22 12.71 7.14
CA LYS A 742 21.96 11.42 7.80
C LYS A 742 22.53 10.22 7.06
N LEU A 743 22.35 10.18 5.74
CA LEU A 743 22.58 8.99 4.92
C LEU A 743 23.94 9.04 4.22
N THR A 744 24.78 8.07 4.56
CA THR A 744 26.07 7.88 3.89
C THR A 744 25.92 7.32 2.47
N GLY A 745 24.80 6.63 2.21
CA GLY A 745 24.45 6.06 0.92
C GLY A 745 24.34 7.08 -0.21
N LEU A 746 24.00 8.34 0.09
CA LEU A 746 23.86 9.40 -0.92
C LEU A 746 25.20 9.82 -1.55
N ALA A 747 26.32 9.54 -0.89
CA ALA A 747 27.64 9.74 -1.49
C ALA A 747 27.83 8.85 -2.73
N LEU A 748 28.77 9.23 -3.60
CA LEU A 748 29.12 8.47 -4.82
C LEU A 748 27.90 8.16 -5.71
N GLY A 749 27.00 9.12 -5.89
CA GLY A 749 25.82 8.96 -6.75
C GLY A 749 24.82 7.91 -6.24
N SER A 750 24.58 7.84 -4.93
CA SER A 750 23.73 6.84 -4.25
C SER A 750 24.34 5.44 -4.04
N PHE A 751 25.64 5.27 -4.27
CA PHE A 751 26.36 4.00 -4.05
C PHE A 751 27.23 3.97 -2.79
N GLY A 752 27.28 5.07 -2.03
CA GLY A 752 28.20 5.26 -0.92
C GLY A 752 28.20 4.12 0.09
N ALA A 753 27.02 3.65 0.52
CA ALA A 753 26.91 2.70 1.62
C ALA A 753 27.55 1.34 1.26
N PHE A 754 27.72 1.00 -0.01
CA PHE A 754 28.41 -0.24 -0.37
C PHE A 754 29.93 -0.22 -0.10
N ALA A 755 30.52 0.95 0.13
CA ALA A 755 31.97 1.10 0.34
C ALA A 755 32.45 0.64 1.73
N LYS A 756 31.62 0.76 2.77
CA LYS A 756 32.01 0.47 4.16
C LYS A 756 30.90 -0.20 4.96
N SER A 757 31.26 -1.13 5.84
CA SER A 757 30.27 -1.81 6.67
C SER A 757 29.63 -0.86 7.69
N SER A 758 30.39 0.10 8.22
CA SER A 758 29.88 1.13 9.14
C SER A 758 28.88 2.08 8.48
N TRP A 759 29.01 2.32 7.18
CA TRP A 759 28.09 3.16 6.41
C TRP A 759 26.74 2.46 6.22
N ARG A 760 26.76 1.16 5.90
CA ARG A 760 25.53 0.34 5.88
C ARG A 760 24.86 0.28 7.25
N ALA A 761 25.63 0.09 8.31
CA ALA A 761 25.10 0.08 9.67
C ALA A 761 24.45 1.43 10.04
N ASN A 762 25.07 2.56 9.65
CA ASN A 762 24.50 3.90 9.83
C ASN A 762 23.18 4.07 9.08
N ASP A 763 23.15 3.74 7.78
CA ASP A 763 21.96 3.93 6.95
C ASP A 763 20.81 3.01 7.39
N TRP A 764 21.12 1.78 7.82
CA TRP A 764 20.17 0.86 8.45
C TRP A 764 19.56 1.46 9.72
N MET A 765 20.40 1.98 10.63
CA MET A 765 19.97 2.64 11.86
C MET A 765 19.04 3.82 11.56
N TRP A 766 19.44 4.73 10.66
CA TRP A 766 18.61 5.85 10.26
C TRP A 766 17.30 5.41 9.60
N GLY A 767 17.32 4.32 8.82
CA GLY A 767 16.13 3.70 8.27
C GLY A 767 15.12 3.32 9.35
N ARG A 768 15.60 2.72 10.44
CA ARG A 768 14.76 2.40 11.59
C ARG A 768 14.28 3.65 12.34
N LEU A 769 15.16 4.61 12.61
CA LEU A 769 14.83 5.84 13.34
C LEU A 769 13.79 6.70 12.58
N ASP A 770 13.99 6.90 11.29
CA ASP A 770 13.10 7.67 10.41
C ASP A 770 11.79 6.89 10.19
N GLY A 771 11.87 5.57 10.00
CA GLY A 771 10.71 4.68 9.90
C GLY A 771 9.79 4.80 11.11
N ALA A 772 10.35 4.75 12.33
CA ALA A 772 9.59 4.92 13.56
C ALA A 772 8.91 6.30 13.65
N ALA A 773 9.59 7.38 13.28
CA ALA A 773 8.99 8.73 13.28
C ALA A 773 7.80 8.84 12.32
N TRP A 774 7.93 8.30 11.09
CA TRP A 774 6.83 8.29 10.13
C TRP A 774 5.66 7.41 10.56
N LEU A 775 5.94 6.23 11.10
CA LEU A 775 4.91 5.32 11.59
C LEU A 775 4.13 5.95 12.76
N VAL A 776 4.79 6.56 13.75
CA VAL A 776 4.11 7.30 14.82
C VAL A 776 3.21 8.41 14.26
N ARG A 777 3.69 9.16 13.27
CA ARG A 777 2.91 10.21 12.60
C ARG A 777 1.69 9.66 11.83
N ILE A 778 1.80 8.46 11.27
CA ILE A 778 0.66 7.77 10.64
C ILE A 778 -0.35 7.34 11.70
N LEU A 779 0.10 6.76 12.81
CA LEU A 779 -0.78 6.25 13.88
C LEU A 779 -1.50 7.36 14.64
N LEU A 780 -0.84 8.49 14.93
CA LEU A 780 -1.42 9.64 15.61
C LEU A 780 -2.30 10.50 14.68
N ASP A 781 -3.43 9.93 14.24
CA ASP A 781 -4.45 10.65 13.47
C ASP A 781 -5.33 11.53 14.38
N PRO A 782 -5.38 12.85 14.18
CA PRO A 782 -6.31 13.75 14.87
C PRO A 782 -7.76 13.25 14.90
N ARG A 783 -8.23 12.61 13.82
CA ARG A 783 -9.61 12.11 13.74
C ARG A 783 -9.86 10.96 14.70
N ARG A 784 -8.85 10.10 14.92
CA ARG A 784 -8.92 9.01 15.90
C ARG A 784 -8.95 9.54 17.32
N LEU A 785 -8.18 10.59 17.62
CA LEU A 785 -8.19 11.24 18.95
C LEU A 785 -9.54 11.86 19.28
N VAL A 786 -10.19 12.54 18.33
CA VAL A 786 -11.56 13.07 18.51
C VAL A 786 -12.53 11.95 18.84
N TRP A 787 -12.44 10.85 18.11
CA TRP A 787 -13.33 9.73 18.34
C TRP A 787 -13.12 9.09 19.72
N LEU A 788 -11.85 8.89 20.14
CA LEU A 788 -11.54 8.35 21.47
C LEU A 788 -12.07 9.26 22.59
N ARG A 789 -11.91 10.58 22.43
CA ARG A 789 -12.46 11.58 23.35
C ARG A 789 -13.99 11.50 23.41
N ASP A 790 -14.65 11.51 22.26
CA ASP A 790 -16.12 11.51 22.21
C ASP A 790 -16.69 10.20 22.77
N LEU A 791 -16.04 9.06 22.53
CA LEU A 791 -16.40 7.78 23.14
C LEU A 791 -16.24 7.81 24.66
N ALA A 792 -15.20 8.47 25.19
CA ALA A 792 -15.02 8.62 26.63
C ALA A 792 -16.13 9.48 27.26
N VAL A 793 -16.56 10.54 26.58
CA VAL A 793 -17.69 11.38 26.99
C VAL A 793 -19.00 10.60 26.95
N GLU A 794 -19.24 9.82 25.90
CA GLU A 794 -20.45 9.00 25.76
C GLU A 794 -20.53 7.91 26.84
N ARG A 795 -19.41 7.22 27.15
CA ARG A 795 -19.33 6.25 28.25
C ARG A 795 -19.55 6.86 29.63
N ALA A 796 -19.45 8.18 29.75
CA ALA A 796 -19.72 8.95 30.96
C ALA A 796 -21.08 9.68 30.90
N ASP A 797 -22.05 9.12 30.15
CA ASP A 797 -23.41 9.66 29.99
C ASP A 797 -23.43 11.13 29.50
N GLY A 798 -22.44 11.52 28.71
CA GLY A 798 -22.33 12.85 28.12
C GLY A 798 -21.61 13.89 28.99
N ASP A 799 -20.96 13.50 30.09
CA ASP A 799 -20.21 14.44 30.94
C ASP A 799 -18.97 15.02 30.19
N PRO A 800 -18.94 16.35 29.93
CA PRO A 800 -17.78 16.97 29.28
C PRO A 800 -16.47 16.81 30.05
N ALA A 801 -16.52 16.69 31.38
CA ALA A 801 -15.33 16.51 32.21
C ALA A 801 -14.63 15.16 31.96
N ALA A 802 -15.36 14.16 31.45
CA ALA A 802 -14.79 12.88 31.06
C ALA A 802 -13.82 13.02 29.86
N GLY A 803 -14.08 13.96 28.95
CA GLY A 803 -13.18 14.27 27.84
C GLY A 803 -11.84 14.84 28.33
N GLU A 804 -11.88 15.76 29.30
CA GLU A 804 -10.68 16.33 29.92
C GLU A 804 -9.90 15.27 30.71
N SER A 805 -10.59 14.44 31.49
CA SER A 805 -9.98 13.34 32.24
C SER A 805 -9.35 12.30 31.31
N TRP A 806 -10.00 11.99 30.20
CA TRP A 806 -9.45 11.11 29.17
C TRP A 806 -8.18 11.69 28.57
N LEU A 807 -8.18 12.97 28.20
CA LEU A 807 -7.01 13.61 27.60
C LEU A 807 -5.81 13.62 28.55
N ALA A 808 -6.04 13.91 29.83
CA ALA A 808 -4.99 13.85 30.86
C ALA A 808 -4.41 12.43 31.01
N GLY A 809 -5.27 11.41 31.07
CA GLY A 809 -4.84 10.01 31.11
C GLY A 809 -4.09 9.58 29.84
N PHE A 810 -4.56 9.99 28.68
CA PHE A 810 -3.93 9.72 27.39
C PHE A 810 -2.53 10.33 27.30
N VAL A 811 -2.36 11.59 27.70
CA VAL A 811 -1.04 12.24 27.77
C VAL A 811 -0.09 11.54 28.75
N ALA A 812 -0.60 11.01 29.87
CA ALA A 812 0.22 10.24 30.81
C ALA A 812 0.73 8.94 30.18
N VAL A 813 -0.12 8.20 29.46
CA VAL A 813 0.27 7.00 28.71
C VAL A 813 1.32 7.33 27.63
N LEU A 814 1.08 8.39 26.85
CA LEU A 814 2.06 8.85 25.85
C LEU A 814 3.40 9.25 26.50
N SER A 815 3.39 9.82 27.71
CA SER A 815 4.62 10.16 28.44
C SER A 815 5.42 8.92 28.83
N THR A 816 4.75 7.81 29.16
CA THR A 816 5.42 6.52 29.40
C THR A 816 6.08 6.00 28.13
N ILE A 817 5.37 6.05 26.99
CA ILE A 817 5.87 5.62 25.69
C ILE A 817 7.05 6.49 25.23
N ALA A 818 6.90 7.81 25.32
CA ALA A 818 7.93 8.80 25.02
C ALA A 818 9.11 8.71 26.00
N SER A 819 8.88 8.17 27.21
CA SER A 819 9.83 8.05 28.33
C SER A 819 10.48 9.39 28.71
N THR A 820 9.72 10.48 28.56
CA THR A 820 10.00 11.84 29.01
C THR A 820 8.68 12.52 29.38
N PRO A 821 8.67 13.51 30.28
CA PRO A 821 7.47 14.30 30.57
C PRO A 821 6.98 15.05 29.33
N VAL A 822 5.66 15.31 29.29
CA VAL A 822 5.05 16.13 28.24
C VAL A 822 5.66 17.54 28.22
N THR A 823 5.85 18.09 27.03
CA THR A 823 6.46 19.41 26.82
C THR A 823 5.38 20.47 26.53
N ALA A 824 5.70 21.75 26.74
CA ALA A 824 4.77 22.85 26.46
C ALA A 824 4.31 22.92 24.99
N PRO A 825 5.17 22.68 23.97
CA PRO A 825 4.73 22.58 22.57
C PRO A 825 3.71 21.47 22.32
N VAL A 826 3.87 20.30 22.95
CA VAL A 826 2.92 19.19 22.83
C VAL A 826 1.57 19.54 23.44
N LEU A 827 1.56 20.16 24.63
CA LEU A 827 0.31 20.60 25.26
C LEU A 827 -0.40 21.68 24.41
N ALA A 828 0.34 22.63 23.84
CA ALA A 828 -0.21 23.64 22.96
C ALA A 828 -0.78 23.03 21.66
N GLU A 829 -0.12 22.02 21.11
CA GLU A 829 -0.59 21.29 19.94
C GLU A 829 -1.82 20.43 20.22
N LEU A 830 -2.01 19.88 21.43
CA LEU A 830 -3.18 19.07 21.79
C LEU A 830 -4.38 19.90 22.26
N ALA A 831 -4.20 21.20 22.54
CA ALA A 831 -5.25 22.07 23.08
C ALA A 831 -6.50 22.21 22.19
N TRP A 832 -6.43 21.88 20.89
CA TRP A 832 -7.62 21.88 20.02
C TRP A 832 -8.63 20.78 20.39
N LEU A 833 -8.20 19.71 21.09
CA LEU A 833 -9.10 18.66 21.57
C LEU A 833 -10.05 19.19 22.65
N ASP A 834 -9.70 20.29 23.32
CA ASP A 834 -10.52 20.94 24.34
C ASP A 834 -11.53 21.95 23.73
N ASP A 835 -11.40 22.28 22.43
CA ASP A 835 -12.24 23.27 21.74
C ASP A 835 -13.08 22.62 20.62
N PRO A 836 -14.40 22.39 20.82
CA PRO A 836 -15.29 21.85 19.79
C PRO A 836 -15.37 22.70 18.51
N GLY A 837 -15.11 24.01 18.62
CA GLY A 837 -15.09 24.95 17.50
C GLY A 837 -13.78 24.95 16.72
N ALA A 838 -12.73 24.32 17.25
CA ALA A 838 -11.43 24.32 16.61
C ALA A 838 -11.42 23.51 15.30
N PRO A 839 -10.66 23.96 14.28
CA PRO A 839 -10.43 23.15 13.10
C PRO A 839 -9.60 21.92 13.47
N VAL A 840 -10.04 20.74 13.03
CA VAL A 840 -9.26 19.50 13.23
C VAL A 840 -7.96 19.62 12.43
N PRO A 841 -6.78 19.60 13.07
CA PRO A 841 -5.52 19.75 12.37
C PRO A 841 -5.27 18.56 11.43
N PRO A 842 -4.45 18.74 10.38
CA PRO A 842 -4.12 17.66 9.47
C PRO A 842 -3.04 16.70 10.03
N LEU A 843 -2.23 17.14 10.99
CA LEU A 843 -1.11 16.42 11.59
C LEU A 843 -0.78 16.96 12.99
N LEU A 844 -0.09 16.14 13.80
CA LEU A 844 0.41 16.47 15.15
C LEU A 844 1.94 16.30 15.23
N PRO A 845 2.72 17.16 14.54
CA PRO A 845 4.17 16.99 14.41
C PRO A 845 4.91 17.03 15.75
N GLU A 846 4.52 17.88 16.70
CA GLU A 846 5.22 17.97 17.99
C GLU A 846 4.94 16.74 18.86
N THR A 847 3.67 16.32 18.94
CA THR A 847 3.25 15.12 19.67
C THR A 847 3.88 13.86 19.05
N ALA A 848 3.89 13.76 17.71
CA ALA A 848 4.48 12.63 17.01
C ALA A 848 6.00 12.55 17.21
N ALA A 849 6.72 13.67 17.13
CA ALA A 849 8.17 13.69 17.37
C ALA A 849 8.50 13.27 18.82
N TRP A 850 7.74 13.79 19.79
CA TRP A 850 7.91 13.46 21.21
C TRP A 850 7.68 11.97 21.50
N VAL A 851 6.59 11.38 20.99
CA VAL A 851 6.30 9.94 21.15
C VAL A 851 7.34 9.09 20.42
N ALA A 852 7.71 9.45 19.19
CA ALA A 852 8.72 8.74 18.42
C ALA A 852 10.08 8.71 19.10
N ALA A 853 10.47 9.79 19.80
CA ALA A 853 11.75 9.87 20.51
C ALA A 853 11.92 8.75 21.56
N GLY A 854 10.84 8.24 22.16
CA GLY A 854 10.89 7.09 23.07
C GLY A 854 11.32 5.81 22.36
N ILE A 855 10.71 5.51 21.21
CA ILE A 855 11.03 4.36 20.37
C ILE A 855 12.43 4.49 19.75
N GLN A 856 12.75 5.68 19.25
CA GLN A 856 14.03 5.99 18.64
C GLN A 856 15.20 5.81 19.61
N ARG A 857 15.02 6.07 20.91
CA ARG A 857 16.06 5.81 21.92
C ARG A 857 16.38 4.33 22.09
N GLU A 858 15.37 3.46 22.06
CA GLU A 858 15.60 2.01 22.10
C GLU A 858 16.38 1.56 20.85
N ILE A 859 15.95 2.01 19.66
CA ILE A 859 16.63 1.73 18.39
C ILE A 859 18.09 2.19 18.46
N ALA A 860 18.32 3.45 18.85
CA ALA A 860 19.66 4.02 18.94
C ALA A 860 20.55 3.25 19.94
N ALA A 861 20.00 2.83 21.09
CA ALA A 861 20.74 2.07 22.09
C ALA A 861 21.30 0.75 21.55
N GLY A 862 20.52 0.04 20.71
CA GLY A 862 20.99 -1.20 20.06
C GLY A 862 21.86 -0.96 18.84
N GLU A 863 21.43 -0.07 17.94
CA GLU A 863 22.07 0.11 16.64
C GLU A 863 23.39 0.89 16.73
N LEU A 864 23.60 1.76 17.72
CA LEU A 864 24.90 2.42 17.92
C LEU A 864 26.01 1.42 18.31
N VAL A 865 25.68 0.37 19.07
CA VAL A 865 26.62 -0.71 19.40
C VAL A 865 27.03 -1.46 18.13
N SER A 866 26.05 -1.72 17.27
CA SER A 866 26.21 -2.32 15.96
C SER A 866 27.06 -1.48 15.01
N VAL A 867 26.81 -0.17 14.94
CA VAL A 867 27.64 0.78 14.18
C VAL A 867 29.07 0.78 14.72
N ALA A 868 29.26 0.80 16.04
CA ALA A 868 30.59 0.73 16.64
C ALA A 868 31.34 -0.56 16.29
N ALA A 869 30.65 -1.71 16.26
CA ALA A 869 31.24 -2.98 15.82
C ALA A 869 31.69 -2.91 14.35
N ALA A 870 30.86 -2.34 13.47
CA ALA A 870 31.19 -2.14 12.06
C ALA A 870 32.37 -1.16 11.86
N VAL A 871 32.42 -0.06 12.63
CA VAL A 871 33.56 0.87 12.62
C VAL A 871 34.85 0.18 13.04
N ARG A 872 34.82 -0.68 14.07
CA ARG A 872 36.00 -1.46 14.48
C ARG A 872 36.45 -2.42 13.38
N ALA A 873 35.51 -3.05 12.67
CA ALA A 873 35.81 -3.94 11.55
C ALA A 873 36.46 -3.16 10.39
N ASP A 874 35.91 -2.01 10.00
CA ASP A 874 36.46 -1.17 8.95
C ASP A 874 37.87 -0.63 9.30
N ILE A 875 38.12 -0.26 10.56
CA ILE A 875 39.46 0.16 11.04
C ILE A 875 40.45 -1.00 10.94
N LYS A 876 40.03 -2.22 11.33
CA LYS A 876 40.89 -3.40 11.26
C LYS A 876 41.29 -3.72 9.81
N GLU A 877 40.38 -3.52 8.86
CA GLU A 877 40.64 -3.77 7.44
C GLU A 877 41.54 -2.69 6.80
N THR A 878 41.33 -1.42 7.13
CA THR A 878 42.03 -0.29 6.48
C THR A 878 43.30 0.16 7.18
N GLY A 879 43.49 -0.20 8.47
CA GLY A 879 44.63 0.22 9.27
C GLY A 879 44.64 1.70 9.68
N ALA A 880 43.59 2.46 9.35
CA ALA A 880 43.50 3.90 9.60
C ALA A 880 42.31 4.24 10.51
N ALA A 881 42.58 4.80 11.68
CA ALA A 881 41.55 5.38 12.56
C ALA A 881 41.62 6.91 12.49
N VAL A 882 40.57 7.55 11.97
CA VAL A 882 40.40 9.01 12.04
C VAL A 882 40.02 9.38 13.48
N GLY A 883 40.47 10.55 13.98
CA GLY A 883 40.24 10.98 15.37
C GLY A 883 38.78 10.90 15.84
N ARG A 884 37.82 11.27 14.99
CA ARG A 884 36.37 11.18 15.28
C ARG A 884 35.89 9.74 15.49
N ASN A 885 36.46 8.76 14.80
CA ASN A 885 36.09 7.35 14.99
C ASN A 885 36.50 6.87 16.38
N ARG A 886 37.65 7.34 16.88
CA ARG A 886 38.14 6.98 18.21
C ARG A 886 37.28 7.59 19.31
N GLU A 887 36.95 8.88 19.19
CA GLU A 887 36.03 9.58 20.09
C GLU A 887 34.66 8.88 20.16
N PHE A 888 34.10 8.50 19.00
CA PHE A 888 32.86 7.71 18.95
C PHE A 888 32.99 6.35 19.65
N LEU A 889 34.05 5.60 19.36
CA LEU A 889 34.26 4.27 19.96
C LEU A 889 34.50 4.32 21.48
N ASP A 890 35.13 5.39 21.98
CA ASP A 890 35.36 5.62 23.41
C ASP A 890 34.06 6.01 24.13
N ALA A 891 33.12 6.66 23.42
CA ALA A 891 31.81 7.03 23.95
C ALA A 891 30.81 5.87 24.02
N VAL A 892 31.00 4.80 23.23
CA VAL A 892 30.10 3.63 23.22
C VAL A 892 30.54 2.60 24.27
N PRO A 893 29.69 2.24 25.25
CA PRO A 893 30.06 1.30 26.31
C PRO A 893 30.52 -0.05 25.75
N THR A 894 31.68 -0.54 26.18
CA THR A 894 32.26 -1.82 25.74
C THR A 894 31.56 -3.06 26.30
N LYS A 895 30.64 -2.90 27.27
CA LYS A 895 29.90 -4.00 27.92
C LYS A 895 28.66 -4.45 27.14
N ALA A 896 28.88 -5.07 25.97
CA ALA A 896 27.89 -5.95 25.34
C ALA A 896 28.52 -7.08 24.50
N ALA A 897 29.86 -7.12 24.37
CA ALA A 897 30.56 -8.15 23.60
C ALA A 897 30.69 -9.52 24.33
N GLY A 898 30.19 -9.65 25.56
CA GLY A 898 30.40 -10.84 26.41
C GLY A 898 29.31 -11.91 26.36
N ALA A 899 28.12 -11.64 25.82
CA ALA A 899 27.00 -12.60 25.87
C ALA A 899 26.86 -13.46 24.58
N ALA A 900 27.31 -12.97 23.43
CA ALA A 900 27.26 -13.71 22.16
C ALA A 900 28.35 -14.80 22.04
N GLY A 901 29.45 -14.70 22.81
CA GLY A 901 30.56 -15.66 22.78
C GLY A 901 30.35 -16.92 23.64
N ALA A 902 29.40 -16.93 24.56
CA ALA A 902 29.19 -18.06 25.48
C ALA A 902 28.25 -19.14 24.93
N ALA A 903 27.35 -18.80 23.99
CA ALA A 903 26.45 -19.77 23.36
C ALA A 903 27.15 -20.63 22.28
N GLY A 904 28.22 -20.14 21.67
CA GLY A 904 28.99 -20.88 20.65
C GLY A 904 30.06 -21.84 21.20
N ALA A 905 30.42 -21.74 22.48
CA ALA A 905 31.47 -22.57 23.09
C ALA A 905 30.95 -23.77 23.89
N ALA A 906 29.65 -23.80 24.22
CA ALA A 906 29.04 -24.90 24.98
C ALA A 906 28.54 -26.07 24.10
N GLY A 907 28.57 -25.94 22.77
CA GLY A 907 28.18 -26.99 21.82
C GLY A 907 29.32 -27.85 21.28
N ALA A 908 30.57 -27.65 21.74
CA ALA A 908 31.75 -28.37 21.26
C ALA A 908 32.44 -29.21 22.36
N ALA A 909 31.79 -29.39 23.52
CA ALA A 909 32.23 -30.31 24.56
C ALA A 909 31.00 -30.94 25.23
N GLY A 910 30.50 -32.01 24.61
CA GLY A 910 29.38 -32.82 25.08
C GLY A 910 29.14 -33.98 24.14
#